data_AF-A0ABD3QJU7-F1
#
_entry.id   AF-A0ABD3QJU7-F1
#
_cell.length_a   1.000
_cell.length_b   1.000
_cell.length_c   1.000
_cell.angle_alpha   90.00
_cell.angle_beta   90.00
_cell.angle_gamma   90.00
#
_symmetry.space_group_name_H-M   'P 1'
#
loop_
_entity.id
_entity.type
_entity.pdbx_description
1 polymer ?
#
loop_
_entity_poly.entity_id
_entity_poly.type
_entity_poly.pdbx_seq_one_letter_code
_entity_poly.pdbx_strand_id
1 'polypeptide(L)'
;MATSSMLIAILFVWLVLDAATSTPWQHYGDDNRGVPESQFSLDPPFNSHDMLVEGRILVDEPAHRFLKARSPPEPSYIIKKLNHDESPLFPSEIIIEILHPKSHLDTWYSVTIVSENRYTGTAKLMGSPRPREMGMAPSPLVYTWKPIFSGDYEVIVHELPQDPVGNPNTLPMKRSNPTLIKVKNKEVPIGPWGMINERMKTLPSCQTVDRMDLYTNWDGSWVGPDMSSHEARLRNGWFFLPHEEMNCKIDTFTQDDFRYLPEEKSIYILGNSKERGIFLSLVDLLLTSDEKKEIQESIISKCWGRAFVRKSNLKVMYQDWRSDNFDTRSDIHTVVCHNDKVAREGGPLFFDSGIKVWEEIFEDRSQWPSVILMSSGNDIWGFKGEMYDINEFVKKLPPEWKGTLLITDGAFSARLAGRGYASDYEAYRQRLKELTAITNDPRVRWMDGLGLSKEMRMYGESGPDHTAISQHFHRHCDVLYHDAYGDTQSMRICSNVTENIAQLLIGHAVGPKDAILARARDPDARQAPQLASYCHACPEDLLPFHITPYPQMTCSVGRLHPNTKKEVQGSHQLCPKECLGLEVQRTKGSQTDLIYERFCPLELFPLGFSVGSEGQVELQRSLGENEFGSTMWFMDVLSFHCVVLMLLFTFRHHFRIRAWFR
;
A
#
# COMPACT_ATOMS: atom_id res chain seq x y z
N MET A 1 49.40 -49.10 -28.30
CA MET A 1 48.15 -49.26 -27.53
C MET A 1 47.02 -49.27 -28.53
N ALA A 2 46.28 -50.38 -28.56
CA ALA A 2 45.53 -50.85 -29.71
C ALA A 2 44.10 -50.30 -29.81
N THR A 3 43.71 -50.11 -31.05
CA THR A 3 42.39 -50.13 -31.71
C THR A 3 41.21 -50.78 -30.95
N SER A 4 40.00 -50.21 -31.05
CA SER A 4 38.93 -50.71 -31.96
C SER A 4 37.52 -50.26 -31.56
N SER A 5 36.77 -49.88 -32.60
CA SER A 5 35.32 -49.69 -32.66
C SER A 5 34.55 -51.02 -32.71
N MET A 6 33.25 -50.96 -32.40
CA MET A 6 32.13 -51.82 -32.87
C MET A 6 32.09 -53.32 -32.49
N LEU A 7 31.03 -53.73 -31.78
CA LEU A 7 29.94 -54.64 -32.23
C LEU A 7 29.01 -54.92 -31.01
N ILE A 8 27.74 -54.49 -31.03
CA ILE A 8 26.54 -55.23 -31.47
C ILE A 8 26.09 -56.33 -30.49
N ALA A 9 24.87 -56.12 -29.98
CA ALA A 9 23.83 -57.09 -29.63
C ALA A 9 24.16 -58.25 -28.68
N ILE A 10 23.50 -58.26 -27.52
CA ILE A 10 22.44 -59.23 -27.15
C ILE A 10 22.14 -58.97 -25.66
N LEU A 11 21.01 -58.31 -25.38
CA LEU A 11 20.01 -58.68 -24.37
C LEU A 11 18.94 -57.60 -24.29
N PHE A 12 17.98 -57.75 -25.22
CA PHE A 12 16.57 -57.49 -24.98
C PHE A 12 16.11 -58.20 -23.70
N VAL A 13 14.99 -57.74 -23.14
CA VAL A 13 14.23 -58.27 -21.99
C VAL A 13 14.57 -57.60 -20.65
N TRP A 14 14.17 -56.34 -20.49
CA TRP A 14 13.10 -55.96 -19.55
C TRP A 14 12.82 -54.44 -19.64
N LEU A 15 11.53 -54.11 -19.60
CA LEU A 15 10.95 -52.80 -19.26
C LEU A 15 10.94 -51.71 -20.34
N VAL A 16 10.07 -51.92 -21.34
CA VAL A 16 9.13 -50.87 -21.78
C VAL A 16 7.73 -51.46 -21.61
N LEU A 17 6.89 -50.85 -20.77
CA LEU A 17 5.48 -50.54 -21.05
C LEU A 17 4.77 -50.03 -19.78
N ASP A 18 3.85 -49.10 -20.04
CA ASP A 18 2.76 -48.60 -19.20
C ASP A 18 3.03 -47.55 -18.12
N ALA A 19 2.99 -46.29 -18.56
CA ALA A 19 2.51 -45.18 -17.73
C ALA A 19 1.52 -44.31 -18.54
N ALA A 20 0.28 -44.79 -18.64
CA ALA A 20 -0.88 -43.97 -18.97
C ALA A 20 -2.14 -44.66 -18.43
N THR A 21 -2.81 -44.08 -17.43
CA THR A 21 -4.28 -43.98 -17.30
C THR A 21 -4.69 -43.33 -15.95
N SER A 22 -5.31 -42.16 -16.09
CA SER A 22 -6.50 -41.60 -15.43
C SER A 22 -7.13 -42.22 -14.14
N THR A 23 -7.32 -41.32 -13.15
CA THR A 23 -8.50 -41.09 -12.23
C THR A 23 -9.03 -42.21 -11.31
N PRO A 24 -9.90 -41.92 -10.31
CA PRO A 24 -9.98 -40.81 -9.32
C PRO A 24 -10.10 -41.34 -7.85
N TRP A 25 -9.81 -40.51 -6.84
CA TRP A 25 -10.05 -40.86 -5.44
C TRP A 25 -11.36 -40.26 -4.90
N GLN A 26 -12.25 -41.15 -4.45
CA GLN A 26 -13.48 -40.91 -3.70
C GLN A 26 -13.25 -41.08 -2.19
N HIS A 27 -14.12 -40.41 -1.43
CA HIS A 27 -14.30 -40.40 0.03
C HIS A 27 -14.26 -41.74 0.78
N TYR A 28 -13.74 -41.71 2.02
CA TYR A 28 -14.23 -42.31 3.29
C TYR A 28 -13.33 -41.70 4.40
N GLY A 29 -13.76 -41.23 5.57
CA GLY A 29 -14.86 -41.64 6.45
C GLY A 29 -14.26 -42.29 7.71
N ASP A 30 -14.37 -41.60 8.84
CA ASP A 30 -14.13 -41.92 10.27
C ASP A 30 -13.57 -43.30 10.69
N ASP A 31 -12.63 -43.33 11.66
CA ASP A 31 -12.94 -43.58 13.09
C ASP A 31 -11.70 -43.85 13.99
N ASN A 32 -11.66 -43.12 15.12
CA ASN A 32 -11.32 -43.48 16.50
C ASN A 32 -10.08 -44.35 16.90
N ARG A 33 -9.29 -43.76 17.83
CA ARG A 33 -8.76 -44.29 19.12
C ARG A 33 -7.71 -43.27 19.65
N GLY A 34 -7.86 -42.56 20.77
CA GLY A 34 -8.09 -42.98 22.16
C GLY A 34 -6.75 -43.03 22.92
N VAL A 35 -6.69 -42.56 24.20
CA VAL A 35 -5.63 -42.68 25.27
C VAL A 35 -5.23 -41.29 25.87
N PRO A 36 -5.00 -41.13 27.21
CA PRO A 36 -6.02 -40.56 28.10
C PRO A 36 -5.54 -39.38 28.98
N GLU A 37 -6.47 -38.87 29.77
CA GLU A 37 -6.34 -37.86 30.83
C GLU A 37 -5.23 -38.16 31.85
N SER A 38 -4.54 -37.11 32.29
CA SER A 38 -3.91 -37.07 33.61
C SER A 38 -4.25 -35.75 34.31
N GLN A 39 -4.82 -35.92 35.50
CA GLN A 39 -5.25 -34.91 36.44
C GLN A 39 -4.04 -34.29 37.15
N PHE A 40 -4.00 -32.97 37.29
CA PHE A 40 -3.43 -32.32 38.48
C PHE A 40 -4.21 -31.04 38.77
N SER A 41 -5.01 -31.11 39.83
CA SER A 41 -5.65 -30.00 40.52
C SER A 41 -4.68 -29.49 41.60
N LEU A 42 -4.42 -28.18 41.60
CA LEU A 42 -3.94 -27.42 42.76
C LEU A 42 -4.44 -25.98 42.62
N ASP A 43 -5.52 -25.66 43.35
CA ASP A 43 -5.91 -24.29 43.66
C ASP A 43 -4.89 -23.63 44.60
N PRO A 44 -4.72 -22.30 44.51
CA PRO A 44 -4.58 -21.50 45.72
C PRO A 44 -5.65 -20.39 45.81
N PRO A 45 -6.09 -20.01 47.01
CA PRO A 45 -7.11 -18.97 47.17
C PRO A 45 -6.44 -17.59 47.11
N PHE A 46 -6.82 -16.77 46.13
CA PHE A 46 -6.54 -15.33 46.18
C PHE A 46 -7.83 -14.57 46.49
N ASN A 47 -7.87 -14.02 47.71
CA ASN A 47 -8.79 -12.94 48.06
C ASN A 47 -8.23 -11.63 47.49
N SER A 48 -8.92 -11.02 46.53
CA SER A 48 -8.75 -9.61 46.19
C SER A 48 -10.10 -8.90 46.29
N HIS A 49 -10.16 -7.87 47.13
CA HIS A 49 -11.25 -6.92 47.13
C HIS A 49 -11.13 -6.02 45.89
N ASP A 50 -12.02 -6.21 44.91
CA ASP A 50 -12.18 -5.30 43.78
C ASP A 50 -13.17 -4.18 44.13
N MET A 51 -12.77 -2.93 43.87
CA MET A 51 -13.68 -1.80 43.79
C MET A 51 -14.38 -1.82 42.43
N LEU A 52 -15.65 -2.23 42.42
CA LEU A 52 -16.57 -2.07 41.29
C LEU A 52 -17.03 -0.61 41.21
N VAL A 53 -16.89 0.01 40.04
CA VAL A 53 -17.64 1.23 39.69
C VAL A 53 -18.72 0.79 38.70
N GLU A 54 -19.91 0.45 39.22
CA GLU A 54 -21.10 0.24 38.41
C GLU A 54 -21.78 1.58 38.11
N GLY A 55 -21.92 1.93 36.83
CA GLY A 55 -22.78 3.03 36.40
C GLY A 55 -24.17 2.54 36.03
N ARG A 56 -25.14 2.60 36.95
CA ARG A 56 -26.59 2.58 36.62
C ARG A 56 -27.39 3.45 37.61
N ILE A 57 -28.22 4.34 37.06
CA ILE A 57 -29.28 5.07 37.76
C ILE A 57 -30.52 4.17 37.76
N LEU A 58 -31.07 3.87 38.93
CA LEU A 58 -32.34 3.14 39.10
C LEU A 58 -33.43 4.12 39.54
N VAL A 59 -34.54 4.13 38.81
CA VAL A 59 -35.82 4.73 39.22
C VAL A 59 -36.82 3.58 39.33
N ASP A 60 -37.38 3.37 40.52
CA ASP A 60 -38.37 2.34 40.81
C ASP A 60 -39.79 2.83 40.48
N GLU A 61 -40.54 2.06 39.69
CA GLU A 61 -42.01 2.04 39.71
C GLU A 61 -42.57 0.62 39.41
N PRO A 62 -43.76 0.27 39.91
CA PRO A 62 -44.18 -1.12 40.08
C PRO A 62 -44.92 -1.71 38.87
N ALA A 63 -44.88 -3.04 38.85
CA ALA A 63 -45.21 -3.92 37.75
C ALA A 63 -46.70 -3.97 37.35
N HIS A 64 -46.95 -3.89 36.04
CA HIS A 64 -48.05 -4.61 35.40
C HIS A 64 -47.56 -5.40 34.18
N ARG A 65 -47.83 -6.71 34.22
CA ARG A 65 -47.45 -7.74 33.24
C ARG A 65 -48.15 -7.52 31.90
N PHE A 66 -47.34 -7.29 30.86
CA PHE A 66 -47.57 -7.84 29.52
C PHE A 66 -46.26 -8.50 29.09
N LEU A 67 -46.32 -9.77 28.64
CA LEU A 67 -45.21 -10.43 27.93
C LEU A 67 -45.07 -9.78 26.55
N LYS A 68 -44.63 -8.52 26.51
CA LYS A 68 -43.86 -8.03 25.37
C LYS A 68 -42.55 -8.78 25.41
N ALA A 69 -42.15 -9.39 24.29
CA ALA A 69 -40.79 -9.85 24.10
C ALA A 69 -39.87 -8.71 24.57
N ARG A 70 -39.17 -8.92 25.70
CA ARG A 70 -38.24 -7.92 26.20
C ARG A 70 -37.23 -7.71 25.08
N SER A 71 -37.13 -6.47 24.60
CA SER A 71 -36.06 -6.08 23.70
C SER A 71 -34.75 -6.64 24.27
N PRO A 72 -33.91 -7.30 23.46
CA PRO A 72 -32.64 -7.80 23.95
C PRO A 72 -31.90 -6.65 24.65
N PRO A 73 -31.24 -6.89 25.80
CA PRO A 73 -30.56 -5.85 26.53
C PRO A 73 -29.59 -5.13 25.59
N GLU A 74 -29.58 -3.80 25.63
CA GLU A 74 -28.57 -3.05 24.89
C GLU A 74 -27.18 -3.49 25.36
N PRO A 75 -26.19 -3.56 24.45
CA PRO A 75 -24.82 -3.90 24.82
C PRO A 75 -24.37 -2.95 25.93
N SER A 76 -23.84 -3.53 26.99
CA SER A 76 -23.28 -2.82 28.14
C SER A 76 -21.82 -3.20 28.26
N TYR A 77 -21.01 -2.43 28.96
CA TYR A 77 -19.58 -2.72 29.06
C TYR A 77 -19.06 -2.39 30.44
N ILE A 78 -18.08 -3.16 30.87
CA ILE A 78 -17.38 -3.03 32.15
C ILE A 78 -15.92 -2.73 31.83
N ILE A 79 -15.34 -1.79 32.56
CA ILE A 79 -13.93 -1.45 32.46
C ILE A 79 -13.26 -1.90 33.75
N LYS A 80 -12.24 -2.76 33.64
CA LYS A 80 -11.45 -3.29 34.75
C LYS A 80 -9.99 -2.88 34.59
N LYS A 81 -9.34 -2.45 35.66
CA LYS A 81 -7.90 -2.22 35.68
C LYS A 81 -7.21 -3.52 36.11
N LEU A 82 -6.26 -4.03 35.33
CA LEU A 82 -5.42 -5.13 35.80
C LEU A 82 -4.37 -4.57 36.76
N ASN A 83 -4.45 -4.95 38.03
CA ASN A 83 -3.41 -4.65 39.02
C ASN A 83 -2.27 -5.66 38.87
N HIS A 84 -1.48 -5.58 37.80
CA HIS A 84 -0.18 -6.24 37.73
C HIS A 84 0.93 -5.20 37.93
N ASP A 85 2.01 -5.65 38.61
CA ASP A 85 3.15 -4.88 39.13
C ASP A 85 3.30 -3.49 38.52
N GLU A 86 2.98 -2.47 39.32
CA GLU A 86 3.08 -1.07 38.94
C GLU A 86 4.54 -0.70 38.68
N SER A 87 4.98 -0.78 37.42
CA SER A 87 6.11 0.02 36.99
C SER A 87 5.76 1.49 37.29
N PRO A 88 6.58 2.23 38.05
CA PRO A 88 6.29 3.63 38.35
C PRO A 88 6.25 4.51 37.09
N LEU A 89 6.72 4.00 35.95
CA LEU A 89 6.90 4.74 34.70
C LEU A 89 5.78 4.53 33.68
N PHE A 90 5.09 3.38 33.70
CA PHE A 90 4.08 3.03 32.70
C PHE A 90 2.80 2.58 33.38
N PRO A 91 1.64 3.16 33.00
CA PRO A 91 0.35 2.71 33.50
C PRO A 91 0.12 1.21 33.28
N SER A 92 -0.57 0.58 34.23
CA SER A 92 -1.02 -0.80 34.10
C SER A 92 -1.91 -0.98 32.87
N GLU A 93 -1.88 -2.19 32.32
CA GLU A 93 -2.78 -2.62 31.26
C GLU A 93 -4.25 -2.52 31.73
N ILE A 94 -5.13 -2.04 30.84
CA ILE A 94 -6.54 -1.82 31.09
C ILE A 94 -7.34 -2.83 30.28
N ILE A 95 -8.28 -3.50 30.96
CA ILE A 95 -9.19 -4.47 30.37
C ILE A 95 -10.56 -3.86 30.20
N ILE A 96 -11.13 -4.00 29.01
CA ILE A 96 -12.42 -3.45 28.63
C ILE A 96 -13.29 -4.62 28.17
N GLU A 97 -14.29 -4.98 28.97
CA GLU A 97 -15.20 -6.08 28.69
C GLU A 97 -16.52 -5.54 28.12
N ILE A 98 -16.84 -5.91 26.87
CA ILE A 98 -18.16 -5.67 26.29
C ILE A 98 -19.06 -6.84 26.68
N LEU A 99 -20.04 -6.56 27.54
CA LEU A 99 -21.04 -7.50 28.00
C LEU A 99 -22.23 -7.55 27.05
N HIS A 100 -22.77 -8.76 26.86
CA HIS A 100 -23.93 -8.99 25.99
C HIS A 100 -23.74 -8.38 24.58
N PRO A 101 -22.60 -8.60 23.90
CA PRO A 101 -22.43 -8.13 22.53
C PRO A 101 -23.55 -8.69 21.68
N LYS A 102 -24.14 -7.85 20.81
CA LYS A 102 -25.26 -8.24 19.93
C LYS A 102 -24.99 -9.60 19.30
N SER A 103 -26.01 -10.46 19.38
CA SER A 103 -25.90 -11.85 18.95
C SER A 103 -26.00 -12.03 17.43
N HIS A 104 -26.06 -10.96 16.63
CA HIS A 104 -26.02 -11.11 15.18
C HIS A 104 -24.60 -11.43 14.71
N LEU A 105 -24.48 -12.34 13.74
CA LEU A 105 -23.22 -12.59 13.03
C LEU A 105 -22.72 -11.28 12.39
N ASP A 106 -23.64 -10.39 12.05
CA ASP A 106 -23.41 -9.21 11.23
C ASP A 106 -22.88 -7.97 11.99
N THR A 107 -22.41 -8.09 13.24
CA THR A 107 -21.94 -6.94 14.04
C THR A 107 -20.57 -7.19 14.66
N TRP A 108 -19.64 -6.29 14.36
CA TRP A 108 -18.29 -6.24 14.92
C TRP A 108 -18.18 -5.11 15.94
N TYR A 109 -17.21 -5.23 16.83
CA TYR A 109 -16.93 -4.24 17.86
C TYR A 109 -15.50 -3.76 17.73
N SER A 110 -15.28 -2.52 18.11
CA SER A 110 -13.94 -1.97 18.28
C SER A 110 -13.97 -0.93 19.37
N VAL A 111 -12.82 -0.73 20.02
CA VAL A 111 -12.71 0.15 21.19
C VAL A 111 -11.62 1.17 20.92
N THR A 112 -12.01 2.44 20.84
CA THR A 112 -11.12 3.57 20.66
C THR A 112 -10.99 4.32 21.97
N ILE A 113 -9.77 4.73 22.26
CA ILE A 113 -9.40 5.51 23.43
C ILE A 113 -9.04 6.91 22.95
N VAL A 114 -9.60 7.93 23.60
CA VAL A 114 -9.30 9.33 23.33
C VAL A 114 -8.89 9.99 24.64
N SER A 115 -8.04 11.02 24.60
CA SER A 115 -7.81 11.89 25.76
C SER A 115 -8.17 13.32 25.43
N GLU A 116 -8.38 14.17 26.44
CA GLU A 116 -8.57 15.62 26.26
C GLU A 116 -7.43 16.27 25.46
N ASN A 117 -6.21 15.74 25.60
CA ASN A 117 -5.03 16.21 24.88
C ASN A 117 -4.89 15.61 23.46
N ARG A 118 -5.99 15.11 22.89
CA ARG A 118 -6.08 14.56 21.53
C ARG A 118 -5.13 13.40 21.24
N TYR A 119 -4.68 12.66 22.26
CA TYR A 119 -4.20 11.29 22.05
C TYR A 119 -5.34 10.41 21.54
N THR A 120 -5.01 9.53 20.60
CA THR A 120 -5.85 8.38 20.25
C THR A 120 -5.10 7.09 20.43
N GLY A 121 -5.83 6.07 20.89
CA GLY A 121 -5.38 4.70 21.00
C GLY A 121 -6.46 3.73 20.52
N THR A 122 -6.09 2.51 20.13
CA THR A 122 -7.06 1.44 19.85
C THR A 122 -6.76 0.24 20.74
N ALA A 123 -7.78 -0.23 21.48
CA ALA A 123 -7.65 -1.42 22.31
C ALA A 123 -7.64 -2.69 21.44
N LYS A 124 -6.86 -3.69 21.83
CA LYS A 124 -6.68 -4.97 21.14
C LYS A 124 -7.64 -6.00 21.72
N LEU A 125 -8.41 -6.69 20.88
CA LEU A 125 -9.26 -7.80 21.34
C LEU A 125 -8.39 -8.93 21.89
N MET A 126 -8.71 -9.44 23.07
CA MET A 126 -8.06 -10.60 23.68
C MET A 126 -8.76 -11.90 23.28
N GLY A 127 -7.96 -12.82 22.75
CA GLY A 127 -8.41 -14.15 22.32
C GLY A 127 -9.17 -14.13 20.99
N SER A 128 -9.31 -15.30 20.39
CA SER A 128 -10.20 -15.48 19.24
C SER A 128 -11.64 -15.58 19.75
N PRO A 129 -12.63 -14.94 19.10
CA PRO A 129 -14.03 -15.27 19.34
C PRO A 129 -14.19 -16.78 19.14
N ARG A 130 -14.64 -17.50 20.17
CA ARG A 130 -14.94 -18.93 19.95
C ARG A 130 -16.04 -19.01 18.88
N PRO A 131 -15.90 -19.89 17.87
CA PRO A 131 -16.99 -20.16 16.93
C PRO A 131 -18.24 -20.44 17.74
N ARG A 132 -19.32 -19.70 17.47
CA ARG A 132 -20.55 -19.87 18.25
C ARG A 132 -21.09 -21.27 18.03
N GLU A 133 -21.16 -22.04 19.10
CA GLU A 133 -22.05 -23.19 19.16
C GLU A 133 -23.49 -22.67 19.16
N MET A 134 -24.32 -23.21 18.25
CA MET A 134 -25.72 -22.81 18.11
C MET A 134 -26.44 -22.92 19.47
N GLY A 135 -26.96 -21.79 19.98
CA GLY A 135 -27.76 -21.73 21.20
C GLY A 135 -27.05 -21.23 22.46
N MET A 136 -25.74 -20.96 22.43
CA MET A 136 -25.05 -20.32 23.55
C MET A 136 -25.18 -18.79 23.51
N ALA A 137 -25.30 -18.19 24.71
CA ALA A 137 -25.24 -16.75 24.86
C ALA A 137 -23.89 -16.20 24.36
N PRO A 138 -23.84 -14.97 23.80
CA PRO A 138 -22.57 -14.36 23.43
C PRO A 138 -21.61 -14.30 24.63
N SER A 139 -20.43 -14.89 24.49
CA SER A 139 -19.34 -14.62 25.43
C SER A 139 -18.99 -13.13 25.42
N PRO A 140 -18.61 -12.54 26.57
CA PRO A 140 -18.08 -11.18 26.59
C PRO A 140 -16.90 -11.02 25.62
N LEU A 141 -16.81 -9.86 24.99
CA LEU A 141 -15.61 -9.49 24.24
C LEU A 141 -14.67 -8.74 25.17
N VAL A 142 -13.45 -9.25 25.35
CA VAL A 142 -12.46 -8.67 26.25
C VAL A 142 -11.42 -7.95 25.40
N TYR A 143 -11.22 -6.67 25.63
CA TYR A 143 -10.19 -5.86 24.98
C TYR A 143 -9.13 -5.48 26.00
N THR A 144 -7.91 -5.28 25.52
CA THR A 144 -6.80 -4.76 26.29
C THR A 144 -6.22 -3.49 25.67
N TRP A 145 -5.87 -2.53 26.52
CA TRP A 145 -5.15 -1.33 26.12
C TRP A 145 -4.14 -0.94 27.19
N LYS A 146 -2.92 -0.58 26.75
CA LYS A 146 -1.87 -0.06 27.63
C LYS A 146 -1.74 1.45 27.42
N PRO A 147 -2.08 2.29 28.41
CA PRO A 147 -1.90 3.73 28.30
C PRO A 147 -0.42 4.09 28.17
N ILE A 148 -0.12 5.06 27.31
CA ILE A 148 1.25 5.58 27.14
C ILE A 148 1.61 6.65 28.18
N PHE A 149 0.62 7.27 28.83
CA PHE A 149 0.83 8.22 29.92
C PHE A 149 -0.33 8.17 30.93
N SER A 150 -0.18 8.83 32.08
CA SER A 150 -1.30 9.08 33.00
C SER A 150 -2.15 10.25 32.53
N GLY A 151 -3.46 10.14 32.72
CA GLY A 151 -4.40 11.19 32.37
C GLY A 151 -5.84 10.70 32.43
N ASP A 152 -6.74 11.61 32.05
CA ASP A 152 -8.15 11.30 31.86
C ASP A 152 -8.35 10.87 30.40
N TYR A 153 -9.00 9.71 30.22
CA TYR A 153 -9.24 9.07 28.93
C TYR A 153 -10.72 8.75 28.76
N GLU A 154 -11.21 8.91 27.54
CA GLU A 154 -12.53 8.47 27.12
C GLU A 154 -12.41 7.15 26.36
N VAL A 155 -13.17 6.15 26.80
CA VAL A 155 -13.35 4.89 26.09
C VAL A 155 -14.63 4.96 25.29
N ILE A 156 -14.50 4.74 23.99
CA ILE A 156 -15.60 4.76 23.04
C ILE A 156 -15.69 3.38 22.39
N VAL A 157 -16.83 2.72 22.58
CA VAL A 157 -17.14 1.45 21.94
C VAL A 157 -17.91 1.74 20.65
N HIS A 158 -17.44 1.12 19.57
CA HIS A 158 -18.01 1.27 18.24
C HIS A 158 -18.64 -0.04 17.80
N GLU A 159 -19.93 0.00 17.46
CA GLU A 159 -20.61 -1.10 16.76
C GLU A 159 -20.46 -0.90 15.25
N LEU A 160 -20.02 -1.94 14.56
CA LEU A 160 -19.68 -1.92 13.14
C LEU A 160 -20.47 -3.02 12.40
N PRO A 161 -21.05 -2.75 11.23
CA PRO A 161 -21.65 -3.80 10.41
C PRO A 161 -20.59 -4.71 9.80
N GLN A 162 -20.86 -6.02 9.75
CA GLN A 162 -19.98 -7.03 9.15
C GLN A 162 -19.94 -6.94 7.63
N ASP A 163 -21.06 -6.57 6.97
CA ASP A 163 -21.14 -6.56 5.51
C ASP A 163 -20.43 -5.33 4.90
N PRO A 164 -19.28 -5.52 4.23
CA PRO A 164 -18.56 -4.45 3.56
C PRO A 164 -19.04 -4.22 2.12
N VAL A 165 -20.01 -5.00 1.61
CA VAL A 165 -20.49 -4.98 0.22
C VAL A 165 -21.49 -3.84 -0.01
N GLY A 166 -22.24 -3.42 1.00
CA GLY A 166 -23.03 -2.18 0.95
C GLY A 166 -22.14 -0.94 0.87
N ASN A 167 -22.64 0.17 0.28
CA ASN A 167 -21.89 1.42 0.16
C ASN A 167 -21.32 1.82 1.54
N PRO A 168 -20.01 1.64 1.79
CA PRO A 168 -19.44 1.81 3.12
C PRO A 168 -19.56 3.26 3.60
N ASN A 169 -19.73 4.22 2.67
CA ASN A 169 -19.86 5.64 2.97
C ASN A 169 -21.21 6.00 3.65
N THR A 170 -22.16 5.07 3.76
CA THR A 170 -23.49 5.35 4.32
C THR A 170 -23.80 4.64 5.63
N LEU A 171 -22.88 3.82 6.15
CA LEU A 171 -23.14 3.06 7.38
C LEU A 171 -22.77 3.90 8.61
N PRO A 172 -23.76 4.43 9.36
CA PRO A 172 -23.48 5.24 10.53
C PRO A 172 -22.77 4.40 11.59
N MET A 173 -21.76 4.99 12.23
CA MET A 173 -21.17 4.36 13.40
C MET A 173 -22.13 4.51 14.58
N LYS A 174 -22.67 3.40 15.11
CA LYS A 174 -23.32 3.47 16.42
C LYS A 174 -22.22 3.54 17.48
N ARG A 175 -22.15 4.68 18.15
CA ARG A 175 -21.22 4.95 19.25
C ARG A 175 -21.93 4.73 20.58
N SER A 176 -21.24 4.10 21.52
CA SER A 176 -21.63 4.22 22.92
C SER A 176 -21.41 5.65 23.40
N ASN A 177 -22.09 6.04 24.48
CA ASN A 177 -21.64 7.20 25.24
C ASN A 177 -20.19 6.97 25.68
N PRO A 178 -19.31 7.99 25.61
CA PRO A 178 -17.94 7.87 26.12
C PRO A 178 -17.95 7.52 27.60
N THR A 179 -17.08 6.61 28.03
CA THR A 179 -16.85 6.32 29.45
C THR A 179 -15.49 6.83 29.87
N LEU A 180 -15.47 7.67 30.90
CA LEU A 180 -14.26 8.28 31.44
C LEU A 180 -13.49 7.28 32.30
N ILE A 181 -12.22 7.09 32.00
CA ILE A 181 -11.24 6.38 32.83
C ILE A 181 -10.19 7.38 33.30
N LYS A 182 -9.89 7.35 34.60
CA LYS A 182 -8.77 8.09 35.18
C LYS A 182 -7.56 7.19 35.39
N VAL A 183 -6.50 7.43 34.63
CA VAL A 183 -5.24 6.71 34.76
C VAL A 183 -4.30 7.56 35.61
N LYS A 184 -4.08 7.16 36.86
CA LYS A 184 -3.17 7.84 37.78
C LYS A 184 -1.77 7.23 37.70
N ASN A 185 -0.74 8.08 37.66
CA ASN A 185 0.64 7.67 37.87
C ASN A 185 1.05 7.84 39.34
N LYS A 186 2.09 7.12 39.76
CA LYS A 186 2.94 7.57 40.88
C LYS A 186 3.64 8.85 40.44
N GLU A 187 3.71 9.86 41.31
CA GLU A 187 4.30 11.17 40.99
C GLU A 187 5.71 11.00 40.38
N VAL A 188 5.85 11.34 39.09
CA VAL A 188 7.15 11.39 38.42
C VAL A 188 7.59 12.86 38.32
N PRO A 189 8.84 13.21 38.68
CA PRO A 189 9.32 14.60 38.69
C PRO A 189 9.26 15.28 37.31
N ILE A 190 9.43 14.49 36.24
CA ILE A 190 9.29 14.91 34.86
C ILE A 190 7.93 14.37 34.43
N GLY A 191 6.99 15.25 34.10
CA GLY A 191 5.66 14.83 33.66
C GLY A 191 5.73 13.77 32.54
N PRO A 192 4.71 12.92 32.36
CA PRO A 192 4.75 11.76 31.44
C PRO A 192 5.24 12.11 30.03
N TRP A 193 4.84 13.28 29.54
CA TRP A 193 5.26 13.78 28.23
C TRP A 193 6.77 14.08 28.14
N GLY A 194 7.36 14.64 29.19
CA GLY A 194 8.80 14.90 29.23
C GLY A 194 9.61 13.62 29.12
N MET A 195 9.15 12.51 29.71
CA MET A 195 9.80 11.21 29.57
C MET A 195 9.72 10.65 28.15
N ILE A 196 8.53 10.72 27.52
CA ILE A 196 8.38 10.30 26.11
C ILE A 196 9.31 11.13 25.22
N ASN A 197 9.37 12.44 25.46
CA ASN A 197 10.24 13.33 24.70
C ASN A 197 11.73 12.98 24.88
N GLU A 198 12.19 12.78 26.12
CA GLU A 198 13.59 12.37 26.39
C GLU A 198 13.91 11.01 25.76
N ARG A 199 12.99 10.04 25.84
CA ARG A 199 13.15 8.75 25.15
C ARG A 199 13.28 8.96 23.64
N MET A 200 12.38 9.71 23.03
CA MET A 200 12.38 9.95 21.58
C MET A 200 13.65 10.63 21.11
N LYS A 201 14.29 11.50 21.91
CA LYS A 201 15.59 12.09 21.54
C LYS A 201 16.68 11.03 21.35
N THR A 202 16.67 9.97 22.16
CA THR A 202 17.69 8.91 22.14
C THR A 202 17.43 7.80 21.12
N LEU A 203 16.21 7.67 20.61
CA LEU A 203 15.86 6.62 19.66
C LEU A 203 16.45 6.90 18.26
N PRO A 204 16.91 5.86 17.54
CA PRO A 204 17.33 6.00 16.16
C PRO A 204 16.14 6.29 15.24
N SER A 205 16.43 6.89 14.08
CA SER A 205 15.43 7.16 13.04
C SER A 205 14.97 5.88 12.37
N CYS A 206 13.66 5.60 12.35
CA CYS A 206 13.07 4.44 11.69
C CYS A 206 13.48 4.38 10.21
N GLN A 207 13.67 5.54 9.57
CA GLN A 207 14.12 5.68 8.19
C GLN A 207 15.54 5.16 7.92
N THR A 208 16.32 4.91 8.96
CA THR A 208 17.76 4.55 8.87
C THR A 208 18.06 3.17 9.47
N VAL A 209 17.07 2.51 10.08
CA VAL A 209 17.26 1.19 10.68
C VAL A 209 17.23 0.12 9.59
N ASP A 210 18.23 -0.77 9.57
CA ASP A 210 18.35 -1.88 8.60
C ASP A 210 17.46 -3.10 8.92
N ARG A 211 16.44 -2.92 9.75
CA ARG A 211 15.50 -3.97 10.15
C ARG A 211 14.33 -4.07 9.18
N MET A 212 14.29 -5.14 8.38
CA MET A 212 13.17 -5.40 7.46
C MET A 212 11.85 -5.70 8.20
N ASP A 213 11.94 -6.43 9.31
CA ASP A 213 10.78 -6.88 10.10
C ASP A 213 10.02 -5.71 10.75
N LEU A 214 10.70 -4.58 10.98
CA LEU A 214 10.14 -3.36 11.54
C LEU A 214 8.85 -2.90 10.85
N TYR A 215 8.80 -3.02 9.51
CA TYR A 215 7.73 -2.47 8.68
C TYR A 215 6.52 -3.40 8.62
N THR A 216 6.73 -4.69 8.85
CA THR A 216 5.66 -5.71 8.92
C THR A 216 4.84 -5.63 10.21
N ASN A 217 5.32 -4.83 11.17
CA ASN A 217 4.69 -4.60 12.46
C ASN A 217 4.68 -3.09 12.78
N TRP A 218 4.18 -2.29 11.84
CA TRP A 218 4.09 -0.83 11.98
C TRP A 218 2.93 -0.43 12.89
N ASP A 219 3.07 -0.78 14.16
CA ASP A 219 2.12 -0.48 15.24
C ASP A 219 2.61 0.76 16.03
N GLY A 220 1.70 1.49 16.66
CA GLY A 220 2.03 2.67 17.44
C GLY A 220 0.79 3.46 17.81
N SER A 221 1.01 4.65 18.35
CA SER A 221 -0.08 5.56 18.68
C SER A 221 0.06 6.97 18.11
N TRP A 222 -1.08 7.58 17.81
CA TRP A 222 -1.17 8.94 17.34
C TRP A 222 -1.43 9.91 18.47
N VAL A 223 -0.63 10.96 18.48
CA VAL A 223 -0.68 11.98 19.52
C VAL A 223 -0.95 13.33 18.87
N GLY A 224 -1.94 14.03 19.40
CA GLY A 224 -2.43 15.28 18.84
C GLY A 224 -1.53 16.50 19.09
N PRO A 225 -1.86 17.63 18.44
CA PRO A 225 -1.03 18.84 18.43
C PRO A 225 -0.77 19.47 19.80
N ASP A 226 -1.66 19.23 20.77
CA ASP A 226 -1.57 19.80 22.12
C ASP A 226 -0.43 19.19 22.95
N MET A 227 0.07 18.02 22.55
CA MET A 227 1.12 17.25 23.24
C MET A 227 2.37 17.28 22.38
N SER A 228 3.35 18.08 22.79
CA SER A 228 4.17 18.75 21.80
C SER A 228 5.69 18.61 22.09
N SER A 229 6.43 17.87 21.24
CA SER A 229 7.90 17.87 21.11
C SER A 229 8.29 18.37 19.72
N HIS A 230 9.16 19.38 19.59
CA HIS A 230 9.30 20.13 18.34
C HIS A 230 9.87 19.31 17.17
N GLU A 231 10.56 18.20 17.42
CA GLU A 231 11.45 17.57 16.43
C GLU A 231 10.79 16.49 15.55
N ALA A 232 9.66 15.92 15.97
CA ALA A 232 9.04 14.76 15.31
C ALA A 232 7.58 15.00 14.85
N ARG A 233 7.14 16.27 14.75
CA ARG A 233 5.77 16.61 14.38
C ARG A 233 5.56 16.74 12.88
N LEU A 234 4.39 16.33 12.45
CA LEU A 234 3.80 16.70 11.16
C LEU A 234 3.40 18.18 11.20
N ARG A 235 3.13 18.78 10.04
CA ARG A 235 2.85 20.22 9.92
C ARG A 235 1.59 20.67 10.66
N ASN A 236 0.60 19.79 10.81
CA ASN A 236 -0.60 20.06 11.59
C ASN A 236 -0.47 19.70 13.08
N GLY A 237 0.76 19.45 13.54
CA GLY A 237 1.12 19.20 14.94
C GLY A 237 0.91 17.76 15.42
N TRP A 238 0.24 16.90 14.64
CA TRP A 238 0.16 15.48 14.95
C TRP A 238 1.54 14.83 14.88
N PHE A 239 1.75 13.77 15.65
CA PHE A 239 2.87 12.87 15.41
C PHE A 239 2.47 11.42 15.72
N PHE A 240 3.16 10.50 15.06
CA PHE A 240 3.03 9.07 15.32
C PHE A 240 4.15 8.65 16.27
N LEU A 241 3.78 8.01 17.37
CA LEU A 241 4.66 7.38 18.33
C LEU A 241 4.75 5.88 18.00
N PRO A 242 5.84 5.40 17.37
CA PRO A 242 6.01 3.98 17.10
C PRO A 242 5.92 3.15 18.39
N HIS A 243 5.37 1.94 18.29
CA HIS A 243 5.30 1.01 19.41
C HIS A 243 6.70 0.71 19.96
N GLU A 244 6.80 0.36 21.25
CA GLU A 244 8.09 0.19 21.92
C GLU A 244 9.00 -0.85 21.25
N GLU A 245 8.40 -1.90 20.69
CA GLU A 245 9.07 -2.98 19.96
C GLU A 245 9.77 -2.51 18.67
N MET A 246 9.29 -1.43 18.07
CA MET A 246 9.91 -0.81 16.89
C MET A 246 11.25 -0.15 17.25
N ASN A 247 11.38 0.34 18.49
CA ASN A 247 12.59 0.93 19.04
C ASN A 247 13.23 1.99 18.13
N CYS A 248 12.41 2.84 17.53
CA CYS A 248 12.83 3.91 16.64
C CYS A 248 11.85 5.09 16.69
N LYS A 249 12.24 6.23 16.12
CA LYS A 249 11.41 7.43 15.94
C LYS A 249 11.27 7.78 14.46
N ILE A 250 10.21 8.48 14.09
CA ILE A 250 10.06 9.02 12.73
C ILE A 250 10.60 10.44 12.73
N ASP A 251 11.67 10.68 11.99
CA ASP A 251 12.14 12.05 11.75
C ASP A 251 11.20 12.76 10.78
N THR A 252 10.92 14.04 11.01
CA THR A 252 10.13 14.86 10.09
C THR A 252 10.99 15.92 9.44
N PHE A 253 10.76 16.18 8.15
CA PHE A 253 11.50 17.10 7.32
C PHE A 253 10.61 18.28 6.91
N THR A 254 11.22 19.44 6.86
CA THR A 254 10.63 20.71 6.44
C THR A 254 11.12 21.08 5.05
N GLN A 255 10.47 22.06 4.43
CA GLN A 255 10.92 22.57 3.14
C GLN A 255 12.36 23.08 3.14
N ASP A 256 12.82 23.69 4.24
CA ASP A 256 14.16 24.27 4.31
C ASP A 256 15.26 23.22 4.39
N ASP A 257 14.95 22.03 4.93
CA ASP A 257 15.88 20.90 4.98
C ASP A 257 16.34 20.49 3.58
N PHE A 258 15.47 20.59 2.57
CA PHE A 258 15.78 20.21 1.19
C PHE A 258 16.81 21.12 0.50
N ARG A 259 17.08 22.31 1.03
CA ARG A 259 18.09 23.25 0.49
C ARG A 259 19.52 22.83 0.81
N TYR A 260 19.69 21.85 1.69
CA TYR A 260 21.00 21.37 2.15
C TYR A 260 21.34 19.97 1.63
N LEU A 261 20.52 19.44 0.71
CA LEU A 261 20.77 18.13 0.09
C LEU A 261 21.95 18.23 -0.88
N PRO A 262 23.07 17.54 -0.63
CA PRO A 262 24.28 17.69 -1.45
C PRO A 262 24.14 17.14 -2.87
N GLU A 263 23.34 16.09 -3.01
CA GLU A 263 23.21 15.30 -4.21
C GLU A 263 21.74 15.12 -4.54
N GLU A 264 21.46 14.94 -5.82
CA GLU A 264 20.12 14.58 -6.27
C GLU A 264 19.66 13.27 -5.62
N LYS A 265 18.47 13.32 -5.02
CA LYS A 265 17.73 12.17 -4.50
C LYS A 265 16.38 12.12 -5.18
N SER A 266 15.84 10.91 -5.31
CA SER A 266 14.57 10.71 -5.98
C SER A 266 13.69 9.66 -5.29
N ILE A 267 12.40 9.97 -5.21
CA ILE A 267 11.35 9.15 -4.59
C ILE A 267 10.31 8.82 -5.65
N TYR A 268 10.11 7.54 -5.93
CA TYR A 268 9.21 7.06 -6.98
C TYR A 268 8.00 6.40 -6.31
N ILE A 269 6.80 6.85 -6.66
CA ILE A 269 5.54 6.37 -6.11
C ILE A 269 4.78 5.64 -7.23
N LEU A 270 4.70 4.32 -7.12
CA LEU A 270 3.97 3.45 -8.02
C LEU A 270 2.73 2.95 -7.29
N GLY A 271 1.58 3.56 -7.51
CA GLY A 271 0.35 3.03 -6.93
C GLY A 271 -0.91 3.65 -7.49
N ASN A 272 -2.00 3.52 -6.76
CA ASN A 272 -3.30 4.02 -7.17
C ASN A 272 -3.68 5.29 -6.37
N SER A 273 -4.98 5.57 -6.28
CA SER A 273 -5.57 6.67 -5.51
C SER A 273 -5.00 6.89 -4.10
N LYS A 274 -4.54 5.84 -3.40
CA LYS A 274 -4.00 5.92 -2.03
C LYS A 274 -2.57 6.41 -2.05
N GLU A 275 -1.70 5.76 -2.82
CA GLU A 275 -0.29 6.14 -2.96
C GLU A 275 -0.14 7.50 -3.64
N ARG A 276 -1.06 7.87 -4.54
CA ARG A 276 -1.18 9.22 -5.08
C ARG A 276 -1.33 10.28 -3.99
N GLY A 277 -2.03 9.95 -2.90
CA GLY A 277 -2.14 10.82 -1.73
C GLY A 277 -0.79 11.08 -1.04
N ILE A 278 0.06 10.06 -0.98
CA ILE A 278 1.44 10.14 -0.48
C ILE A 278 2.28 11.02 -1.42
N PHE A 279 2.16 10.82 -2.74
CA PHE A 279 2.78 11.68 -3.74
C PHE A 279 2.38 13.16 -3.56
N LEU A 280 1.09 13.46 -3.43
CA LEU A 280 0.64 14.84 -3.23
C LEU A 280 1.12 15.41 -1.89
N SER A 281 1.21 14.59 -0.84
CA SER A 281 1.78 15.01 0.45
C SER A 281 3.27 15.37 0.33
N LEU A 282 4.04 14.59 -0.45
CA LEU A 282 5.44 14.90 -0.78
C LEU A 282 5.57 16.19 -1.58
N VAL A 283 4.71 16.41 -2.59
CA VAL A 283 4.68 17.65 -3.38
C VAL A 283 4.34 18.86 -2.50
N ASP A 284 3.36 18.72 -1.61
CA ASP A 284 2.95 19.77 -0.66
C ASP A 284 4.09 20.12 0.33
N LEU A 285 4.85 19.13 0.79
CA LEU A 285 6.05 19.35 1.62
C LEU A 285 7.19 20.03 0.84
N LEU A 286 7.36 19.69 -0.43
CA LEU A 286 8.46 20.18 -1.25
C LEU A 286 8.25 21.65 -1.68
N LEU A 287 7.02 22.02 -2.05
CA LEU A 287 6.69 23.31 -2.67
C LEU A 287 6.44 24.44 -1.66
N THR A 288 6.82 25.67 -2.02
CA THR A 288 6.51 26.86 -1.21
C THR A 288 5.01 27.13 -1.24
N SER A 289 4.51 27.93 -0.29
CA SER A 289 3.10 28.32 -0.26
C SER A 289 2.63 28.96 -1.57
N ASP A 290 3.47 29.78 -2.20
CA ASP A 290 3.15 30.39 -3.48
C ASP A 290 3.14 29.37 -4.63
N GLU A 291 4.14 28.49 -4.69
CA GLU A 291 4.24 27.47 -5.74
C GLU A 291 3.08 26.47 -5.72
N LYS A 292 2.55 26.14 -4.52
CA LYS A 292 1.45 25.17 -4.34
C LYS A 292 0.08 25.80 -4.12
N LYS A 293 -0.06 27.13 -4.24
CA LYS A 293 -1.33 27.84 -4.01
C LYS A 293 -2.48 27.28 -4.85
N GLU A 294 -2.19 26.77 -6.04
CA GLU A 294 -3.16 26.17 -6.99
C GLU A 294 -3.04 24.65 -7.09
N ILE A 295 -2.41 23.97 -6.11
CA ILE A 295 -2.16 22.52 -6.18
C ILE A 295 -3.44 21.73 -6.47
N GLN A 296 -4.56 22.06 -5.81
CA GLN A 296 -5.85 21.37 -5.99
C GLN A 296 -6.38 21.37 -7.42
N GLU A 297 -6.20 22.47 -8.12
CA GLU A 297 -6.68 22.61 -9.50
C GLU A 297 -5.61 22.19 -10.51
N SER A 298 -4.38 21.98 -10.06
CA SER A 298 -3.22 21.76 -10.92
C SER A 298 -3.28 20.46 -11.70
N ILE A 299 -2.56 20.44 -12.82
CA ILE A 299 -2.39 19.23 -13.63
C ILE A 299 -1.72 18.09 -12.84
N ILE A 300 -0.79 18.41 -11.94
CA ILE A 300 -0.13 17.43 -11.07
C ILE A 300 -1.14 16.77 -10.14
N SER A 301 -2.02 17.55 -9.50
CA SER A 301 -3.05 17.01 -8.61
C SER A 301 -4.22 16.34 -9.31
N LYS A 302 -4.36 16.49 -10.63
CA LYS A 302 -5.38 15.83 -11.44
C LYS A 302 -4.82 14.71 -12.32
N CYS A 303 -3.50 14.49 -12.29
CA CYS A 303 -2.84 13.50 -13.12
C CYS A 303 -3.19 12.07 -12.70
N TRP A 304 -3.52 11.23 -13.68
CA TRP A 304 -3.72 9.78 -13.58
C TRP A 304 -2.86 9.01 -14.59
N GLY A 305 -1.67 9.54 -14.87
CA GLY A 305 -0.66 8.90 -15.70
C GLY A 305 0.68 8.99 -14.98
N ARG A 306 1.67 9.62 -15.63
CA ARG A 306 2.97 9.91 -15.02
C ARG A 306 3.09 11.39 -14.69
N ALA A 307 3.58 11.71 -13.49
CA ALA A 307 3.91 13.06 -13.10
C ALA A 307 5.17 13.06 -12.24
N PHE A 308 5.98 14.11 -12.33
CA PHE A 308 7.01 14.35 -11.33
C PHE A 308 7.15 15.83 -11.02
N VAL A 309 7.60 16.11 -9.80
CA VAL A 309 7.96 17.44 -9.32
C VAL A 309 9.38 17.37 -8.79
N ARG A 310 10.22 18.30 -9.21
CA ARG A 310 11.60 18.46 -8.75
C ARG A 310 11.76 19.85 -8.17
N LYS A 311 12.44 19.95 -7.04
CA LYS A 311 12.88 21.22 -6.48
C LYS A 311 14.15 21.00 -5.69
N SER A 312 15.14 21.86 -5.92
CA SER A 312 16.50 21.65 -5.42
C SER A 312 17.00 20.27 -5.89
N ASN A 313 17.64 19.51 -5.00
CA ASN A 313 18.13 18.17 -5.26
C ASN A 313 17.13 17.05 -4.87
N LEU A 314 15.83 17.32 -4.78
CA LEU A 314 14.81 16.30 -4.54
C LEU A 314 13.83 16.22 -5.72
N LYS A 315 13.68 15.01 -6.28
CA LYS A 315 12.70 14.67 -7.32
C LYS A 315 11.68 13.68 -6.76
N VAL A 316 10.40 13.96 -6.93
CA VAL A 316 9.30 13.07 -6.55
C VAL A 316 8.50 12.72 -7.79
N MET A 317 8.33 11.43 -8.05
CA MET A 317 7.62 10.90 -9.23
C MET A 317 6.40 10.07 -8.79
N TYR A 318 5.31 10.18 -9.53
CA TYR A 318 4.13 9.33 -9.44
C TYR A 318 3.84 8.69 -10.80
N GLN A 319 3.51 7.40 -10.77
CA GLN A 319 2.98 6.64 -11.89
C GLN A 319 1.73 5.90 -11.41
N ASP A 320 0.60 6.08 -12.09
CA ASP A 320 -0.57 5.23 -11.84
C ASP A 320 -0.16 3.78 -12.10
N TRP A 321 -0.26 2.96 -11.05
CA TRP A 321 0.23 1.59 -10.99
C TRP A 321 -0.80 0.76 -10.23
N ARG A 322 -1.81 0.34 -10.99
CA ARG A 322 -2.92 -0.47 -10.47
C ARG A 322 -2.56 -1.94 -10.59
N SER A 323 -1.64 -2.38 -9.74
CA SER A 323 -1.12 -3.75 -9.71
C SER A 323 -2.18 -4.81 -9.46
N ASP A 324 -3.38 -4.44 -8.97
CA ASP A 324 -4.57 -5.28 -8.92
C ASP A 324 -5.07 -5.74 -10.31
N ASN A 325 -4.49 -5.19 -11.38
CA ASN A 325 -4.81 -5.49 -12.76
C ASN A 325 -3.74 -6.34 -13.45
N PHE A 326 -2.64 -6.63 -12.78
CA PHE A 326 -1.70 -7.66 -13.22
C PHE A 326 -2.40 -9.00 -13.05
N ASP A 327 -2.94 -9.54 -14.14
CA ASP A 327 -3.47 -10.90 -14.16
C ASP A 327 -2.60 -11.72 -15.11
N THR A 328 -1.50 -12.24 -14.56
CA THR A 328 -0.55 -13.09 -15.28
C THR A 328 -1.03 -14.53 -15.44
N ARG A 329 -2.20 -14.88 -14.88
CA ARG A 329 -2.73 -16.25 -14.88
C ARG A 329 -3.75 -16.50 -15.99
N SER A 330 -4.38 -15.47 -16.52
CA SER A 330 -5.25 -15.64 -17.68
C SER A 330 -4.43 -15.60 -18.96
N ASP A 331 -4.38 -16.73 -19.68
CA ASP A 331 -3.90 -16.75 -21.08
C ASP A 331 -4.80 -15.92 -22.01
N ILE A 332 -5.99 -15.53 -21.52
CA ILE A 332 -6.97 -14.77 -22.28
C ILE A 332 -6.68 -13.28 -22.08
N HIS A 333 -6.24 -12.62 -23.15
CA HIS A 333 -6.21 -11.17 -23.20
C HIS A 333 -7.64 -10.63 -23.13
N THR A 334 -7.98 -9.97 -22.01
CA THR A 334 -9.29 -9.37 -21.81
C THR A 334 -9.19 -7.86 -21.70
N VAL A 335 -10.19 -7.18 -22.26
CA VAL A 335 -10.42 -5.75 -22.07
C VAL A 335 -11.55 -5.61 -21.06
N VAL A 336 -11.35 -4.79 -20.04
CA VAL A 336 -12.39 -4.54 -19.04
C VAL A 336 -13.16 -3.29 -19.44
N CYS A 337 -14.48 -3.43 -19.47
CA CYS A 337 -15.43 -2.36 -19.74
C CYS A 337 -16.12 -1.92 -18.47
N HIS A 338 -16.12 -0.62 -18.19
CA HIS A 338 -16.88 0.02 -17.12
C HIS A 338 -18.12 0.68 -17.73
N ASN A 339 -19.29 0.12 -17.46
CA ASN A 339 -20.54 0.52 -18.11
C ASN A 339 -20.40 0.38 -19.63
N ASP A 340 -20.41 1.48 -20.38
CA ASP A 340 -20.25 1.54 -21.83
C ASP A 340 -18.83 1.93 -22.30
N LYS A 341 -17.91 2.21 -21.37
CA LYS A 341 -16.56 2.71 -21.68
C LYS A 341 -15.50 1.65 -21.46
N VAL A 342 -14.53 1.58 -22.38
CA VAL A 342 -13.31 0.81 -22.17
C VAL A 342 -12.60 1.39 -20.97
N ALA A 343 -12.39 0.56 -19.97
CA ALA A 343 -11.78 0.97 -18.72
C ALA A 343 -10.30 0.63 -18.66
N ARG A 344 -9.88 -0.48 -19.27
CA ARG A 344 -8.46 -0.92 -19.31
C ARG A 344 -8.26 -2.15 -20.20
N GLU A 345 -7.03 -2.33 -20.66
CA GLU A 345 -6.47 -3.66 -20.92
C GLU A 345 -6.20 -4.36 -19.58
N GLY A 346 -6.77 -5.54 -19.38
CA GLY A 346 -6.48 -6.38 -18.24
C GLY A 346 -5.50 -7.50 -18.60
N GLY A 347 -4.84 -8.07 -17.61
CA GLY A 347 -4.05 -9.28 -17.79
C GLY A 347 -2.62 -9.04 -18.27
N PRO A 348 -2.04 -9.96 -19.08
CA PRO A 348 -0.62 -9.96 -19.38
C PRO A 348 -0.09 -8.67 -20.01
N LEU A 349 -0.88 -7.99 -20.86
CA LEU A 349 -0.46 -6.75 -21.53
C LEU A 349 -0.21 -5.58 -20.57
N PHE A 350 -1.06 -5.45 -19.55
CA PHE A 350 -0.90 -4.43 -18.52
C PHE A 350 0.32 -4.73 -17.64
N PHE A 351 0.57 -6.01 -17.33
CA PHE A 351 1.76 -6.45 -16.63
C PHE A 351 3.04 -6.22 -17.44
N ASP A 352 3.07 -6.55 -18.73
CA ASP A 352 4.20 -6.31 -19.63
C ASP A 352 4.56 -4.83 -19.72
N SER A 353 3.54 -3.96 -19.78
CA SER A 353 3.74 -2.51 -19.73
C SER A 353 4.33 -2.05 -18.39
N GLY A 354 3.87 -2.65 -17.28
CA GLY A 354 4.47 -2.50 -15.96
C GLY A 354 5.94 -2.91 -15.93
N ILE A 355 6.31 -4.05 -16.52
CA ILE A 355 7.69 -4.53 -16.62
C ILE A 355 8.56 -3.54 -17.40
N LYS A 356 8.07 -3.03 -18.53
CA LYS A 356 8.81 -2.03 -19.32
C LYS A 356 9.03 -0.73 -18.54
N VAL A 357 8.03 -0.25 -17.79
CA VAL A 357 8.19 0.91 -16.91
C VAL A 357 9.18 0.60 -15.78
N TRP A 358 9.16 -0.60 -15.22
CA TRP A 358 10.12 -1.01 -14.21
C TRP A 358 11.55 -1.02 -14.74
N GLU A 359 11.76 -1.55 -15.94
CA GLU A 359 13.06 -1.54 -16.62
C GLU A 359 13.52 -0.11 -16.93
N GLU A 360 12.61 0.75 -17.42
CA GLU A 360 12.86 2.17 -17.65
C GLU A 360 13.38 2.89 -16.39
N ILE A 361 12.78 2.63 -15.22
CA ILE A 361 13.19 3.25 -13.94
C ILE A 361 14.68 3.00 -13.65
N PHE A 362 15.22 1.85 -14.10
CA PHE A 362 16.58 1.42 -13.84
C PHE A 362 17.51 1.51 -15.06
N GLU A 363 17.08 2.08 -16.18
CA GLU A 363 17.89 2.18 -17.40
C GLU A 363 19.10 3.11 -17.20
N ASP A 364 18.86 4.33 -16.67
CA ASP A 364 19.92 5.29 -16.36
C ASP A 364 20.44 5.11 -14.93
N ARG A 365 21.59 4.44 -14.80
CA ARG A 365 22.28 4.20 -13.53
C ARG A 365 22.60 5.46 -12.74
N SER A 366 22.74 6.61 -13.40
CA SER A 366 23.04 7.89 -12.74
C SER A 366 21.81 8.52 -12.08
N GLN A 367 20.60 8.04 -12.43
CA GLN A 367 19.32 8.62 -12.00
C GLN A 367 18.46 7.63 -11.20
N TRP A 368 19.04 6.54 -10.72
CA TRP A 368 18.28 5.55 -9.97
C TRP A 368 17.55 6.12 -8.76
N PRO A 369 16.30 5.68 -8.52
CA PRO A 369 15.54 6.14 -7.37
C PRO A 369 16.26 5.80 -6.07
N SER A 370 16.30 6.74 -5.14
CA SER A 370 16.75 6.46 -3.78
C SER A 370 15.72 5.59 -3.06
N VAL A 371 14.42 5.82 -3.33
CA VAL A 371 13.31 5.06 -2.75
C VAL A 371 12.22 4.83 -3.78
N ILE A 372 11.65 3.62 -3.80
CA ILE A 372 10.43 3.29 -4.51
C ILE A 372 9.37 2.88 -3.48
N LEU A 373 8.20 3.50 -3.53
CA LEU A 373 6.98 2.99 -2.89
C LEU A 373 6.14 2.30 -3.96
N MET A 374 5.77 1.04 -3.76
CA MET A 374 4.98 0.27 -4.71
C MET A 374 3.73 -0.32 -4.05
N SER A 375 2.57 -0.14 -4.67
CA SER A 375 1.34 -0.81 -4.27
C SER A 375 1.36 -2.27 -4.70
N SER A 376 0.97 -3.17 -3.78
CA SER A 376 0.84 -4.60 -4.05
C SER A 376 -0.44 -4.97 -4.80
N GLY A 377 -1.41 -4.03 -4.89
CA GLY A 377 -2.69 -4.22 -5.58
C GLY A 377 -3.70 -5.08 -4.82
N ASN A 378 -3.23 -5.97 -3.95
CA ASN A 378 -4.10 -6.87 -3.21
C ASN A 378 -4.73 -6.17 -2.01
N ASP A 379 -6.05 -6.33 -1.82
CA ASP A 379 -6.62 -6.08 -0.50
C ASP A 379 -6.12 -7.14 0.49
N ILE A 380 -6.16 -6.81 1.78
CA ILE A 380 -5.70 -7.64 2.92
C ILE A 380 -6.23 -9.09 2.89
N TRP A 381 -7.38 -9.32 2.27
CA TRP A 381 -8.09 -10.60 2.19
C TRP A 381 -7.93 -11.29 0.82
N GLY A 382 -7.45 -10.55 -0.17
CA GLY A 382 -7.19 -10.96 -1.55
C GLY A 382 -5.88 -11.71 -1.78
N PHE A 383 -5.05 -11.94 -0.75
CA PHE A 383 -3.79 -12.71 -0.86
C PHE A 383 -3.97 -14.19 -1.26
N LYS A 384 -5.18 -14.61 -1.68
CA LYS A 384 -5.54 -15.98 -2.04
C LYS A 384 -4.94 -16.48 -3.36
N GLY A 385 -4.19 -15.67 -4.10
CA GLY A 385 -3.53 -16.13 -5.32
C GLY A 385 -2.26 -15.34 -5.60
N GLU A 386 -1.14 -15.90 -5.15
CA GLU A 386 0.24 -15.73 -5.65
C GLU A 386 0.70 -14.33 -6.07
N MET A 387 1.64 -13.79 -5.29
CA MET A 387 2.40 -12.57 -5.56
C MET A 387 3.42 -12.71 -6.70
N TYR A 388 3.10 -13.49 -7.73
CA TYR A 388 4.00 -13.74 -8.84
C TYR A 388 4.54 -12.41 -9.39
N ASP A 389 3.64 -11.45 -9.59
CA ASP A 389 3.95 -10.15 -10.20
C ASP A 389 4.95 -9.33 -9.37
N ILE A 390 4.76 -9.23 -8.06
CA ILE A 390 5.66 -8.49 -7.16
C ILE A 390 7.03 -9.15 -7.10
N ASN A 391 7.07 -10.48 -7.01
CA ASN A 391 8.32 -11.22 -7.00
C ASN A 391 9.10 -11.03 -8.32
N GLU A 392 8.42 -10.91 -9.46
CA GLU A 392 9.08 -10.61 -10.73
C GLU A 392 9.73 -9.21 -10.74
N PHE A 393 9.07 -8.19 -10.18
CA PHE A 393 9.68 -6.86 -10.02
C PHE A 393 10.89 -6.89 -9.07
N VAL A 394 10.78 -7.60 -7.94
CA VAL A 394 11.88 -7.75 -6.96
C VAL A 394 13.08 -8.46 -7.58
N LYS A 395 12.87 -9.56 -8.31
CA LYS A 395 13.95 -10.29 -9.01
C LYS A 395 14.67 -9.45 -10.07
N LYS A 396 13.97 -8.48 -10.67
CA LYS A 396 14.52 -7.55 -11.67
C LYS A 396 15.23 -6.34 -11.06
N LEU A 397 15.29 -6.21 -9.72
CA LEU A 397 16.07 -5.14 -9.08
C LEU A 397 17.56 -5.29 -9.41
N PRO A 398 18.23 -4.26 -9.96
CA PRO A 398 19.67 -4.32 -10.24
C PRO A 398 20.45 -4.62 -8.96
N PRO A 399 21.39 -5.58 -8.91
CA PRO A 399 22.08 -5.95 -7.68
C PRO A 399 22.93 -4.81 -7.10
N GLU A 400 23.42 -3.91 -7.94
CA GLU A 400 24.16 -2.72 -7.55
C GLU A 400 23.28 -1.55 -7.05
N TRP A 401 21.95 -1.64 -7.19
CA TRP A 401 21.03 -0.62 -6.67
C TRP A 401 20.98 -0.68 -5.15
N LYS A 402 21.32 0.44 -4.51
CA LYS A 402 21.41 0.61 -3.05
C LYS A 402 20.21 1.34 -2.44
N GLY A 403 19.13 1.52 -3.21
CA GLY A 403 17.91 2.17 -2.72
C GLY A 403 17.03 1.23 -1.91
N THR A 404 15.86 1.74 -1.51
CA THR A 404 14.85 0.98 -0.74
C THR A 404 13.56 0.83 -1.55
N LEU A 405 13.01 -0.39 -1.58
CA LEU A 405 11.67 -0.68 -2.10
C LEU A 405 10.71 -0.94 -0.93
N LEU A 406 9.78 -0.01 -0.72
CA LEU A 406 8.69 -0.16 0.24
C LEU A 406 7.44 -0.64 -0.49
N ILE A 407 6.90 -1.77 -0.06
CA ILE A 407 5.70 -2.35 -0.64
C ILE A 407 4.53 -2.12 0.30
N THR A 408 3.47 -1.53 -0.23
CA THR A 408 2.25 -1.23 0.52
C THR A 408 1.16 -2.21 0.12
N ASP A 409 0.38 -2.66 1.08
CA ASP A 409 -0.76 -3.56 0.87
C ASP A 409 -2.06 -2.83 0.50
N GLY A 410 -1.98 -1.55 0.16
CA GLY A 410 -3.15 -0.70 -0.07
C GLY A 410 -4.05 -0.55 1.16
N ALA A 411 -3.66 -1.02 2.35
CA ALA A 411 -4.49 -1.02 3.55
C ALA A 411 -4.38 0.24 4.39
N PHE A 412 -4.04 1.38 3.80
CA PHE A 412 -3.96 2.65 4.53
C PHE A 412 -5.29 3.13 5.13
N SER A 413 -6.36 2.35 5.04
CA SER A 413 -7.68 2.77 5.47
C SER A 413 -7.98 2.37 6.91
N ALA A 414 -8.34 3.39 7.72
CA ALA A 414 -9.03 3.22 8.99
C ALA A 414 -10.33 2.38 8.88
N ARG A 415 -10.84 2.17 7.64
CA ARG A 415 -11.98 1.31 7.35
C ARG A 415 -11.76 -0.12 7.81
N LEU A 416 -10.57 -0.69 7.69
CA LEU A 416 -10.32 -2.09 8.08
C LEU A 416 -9.50 -2.19 9.37
N ALA A 417 -8.75 -1.13 9.64
CA ALA A 417 -7.89 -1.05 10.80
C ALA A 417 -8.74 -0.98 12.08
N GLY A 418 -8.67 -2.03 12.90
CA GLY A 418 -9.50 -2.22 14.09
C GLY A 418 -10.92 -2.74 13.82
N ARG A 419 -11.20 -3.32 12.63
CA ARG A 419 -12.46 -4.02 12.34
C ARG A 419 -12.36 -5.54 12.50
N GLY A 420 -11.17 -6.12 12.27
CA GLY A 420 -10.95 -7.55 12.40
C GLY A 420 -10.82 -8.00 13.85
N TYR A 421 -10.98 -9.30 14.06
CA TYR A 421 -10.52 -9.93 15.29
C TYR A 421 -9.01 -9.69 15.43
N ALA A 422 -8.49 -9.64 16.65
CA ALA A 422 -7.04 -9.55 16.85
C ALA A 422 -6.31 -10.70 16.14
N SER A 423 -6.95 -11.87 16.02
CA SER A 423 -6.47 -13.00 15.23
C SER A 423 -6.34 -12.70 13.73
N ASP A 424 -7.22 -11.87 13.16
CA ASP A 424 -7.17 -11.54 11.74
C ASP A 424 -6.05 -10.56 11.44
N TYR A 425 -5.89 -9.55 12.31
CA TYR A 425 -4.76 -8.64 12.21
C TYR A 425 -3.44 -9.37 12.47
N GLU A 426 -3.41 -10.34 13.40
CA GLU A 426 -2.24 -11.21 13.60
C GLU A 426 -1.95 -12.08 12.37
N ALA A 427 -2.97 -12.71 11.79
CA ALA A 427 -2.82 -13.50 10.57
C ALA A 427 -2.30 -12.64 9.42
N TYR A 428 -2.77 -11.40 9.30
CA TYR A 428 -2.26 -10.42 8.36
C TYR A 428 -0.79 -10.05 8.63
N ARG A 429 -0.40 -9.74 9.88
CA ARG A 429 1.00 -9.46 10.23
C ARG A 429 1.90 -10.66 9.95
N GLN A 430 1.43 -11.86 10.28
CA GLN A 430 2.12 -13.10 10.00
C GLN A 430 2.30 -13.30 8.49
N ARG A 431 1.28 -12.95 7.69
CA ARG A 431 1.39 -12.96 6.25
C ARG A 431 2.44 -11.98 5.74
N LEU A 432 2.48 -10.74 6.23
CA LEU A 432 3.54 -9.79 5.85
C LEU A 432 4.95 -10.29 6.18
N LYS A 433 5.12 -10.98 7.32
CA LYS A 433 6.39 -11.63 7.69
C LYS A 433 6.76 -12.73 6.70
N GLU A 434 5.81 -13.58 6.33
CA GLU A 434 6.03 -14.60 5.30
C GLU A 434 6.45 -13.98 3.97
N LEU A 435 5.80 -12.89 3.55
CA LEU A 435 6.13 -12.20 2.29
C LEU A 435 7.51 -11.56 2.32
N THR A 436 7.88 -10.99 3.47
CA THR A 436 9.24 -10.48 3.70
C THR A 436 10.26 -11.61 3.62
N ALA A 437 9.95 -12.77 4.18
CA ALA A 437 10.81 -13.95 4.11
C ALA A 437 10.89 -14.55 2.69
N ILE A 438 9.82 -14.47 1.88
CA ILE A 438 9.81 -14.94 0.49
C ILE A 438 10.66 -14.04 -0.41
N THR A 439 10.52 -12.71 -0.25
CA THR A 439 11.29 -11.74 -1.03
C THR A 439 12.78 -11.76 -0.67
N ASN A 440 13.11 -11.92 0.62
CA ASN A 440 14.46 -12.13 1.15
C ASN A 440 15.53 -11.19 0.56
N ASP A 441 15.18 -9.94 0.35
CA ASP A 441 16.07 -8.90 -0.16
C ASP A 441 16.11 -7.75 0.87
N PRO A 442 17.29 -7.38 1.41
CA PRO A 442 17.41 -6.35 2.46
C PRO A 442 16.91 -4.97 2.03
N ARG A 443 16.75 -4.75 0.72
CA ARG A 443 16.23 -3.50 0.14
C ARG A 443 14.71 -3.46 0.16
N VAL A 444 14.04 -4.60 0.31
CA VAL A 444 12.58 -4.75 0.20
C VAL A 444 11.95 -4.79 1.59
N ARG A 445 10.93 -3.95 1.80
CA ARG A 445 10.25 -3.77 3.09
C ARG A 445 8.75 -3.77 2.87
N TRP A 446 8.03 -4.64 3.57
CA TRP A 446 6.56 -4.71 3.53
C TRP A 446 5.97 -3.85 4.63
N MET A 447 5.10 -2.91 4.26
CA MET A 447 4.52 -1.94 5.19
C MET A 447 3.15 -2.40 5.69
N ASP A 448 3.00 -2.41 7.02
CA ASP A 448 1.73 -2.60 7.70
C ASP A 448 0.88 -1.32 7.65
N GLY A 449 0.06 -1.18 6.60
CA GLY A 449 -0.84 -0.05 6.43
C GLY A 449 -1.99 0.00 7.44
N LEU A 450 -2.40 -1.16 7.98
CA LEU A 450 -3.47 -1.26 8.98
C LEU A 450 -3.01 -0.71 10.34
N GLY A 451 -1.83 -1.09 10.79
CA GLY A 451 -1.24 -0.63 12.05
C GLY A 451 -1.12 0.88 12.10
N LEU A 452 -0.64 1.49 11.01
CA LEU A 452 -0.49 2.94 10.89
C LEU A 452 -1.82 3.71 10.93
N SER A 453 -2.88 3.16 10.31
CA SER A 453 -4.14 3.89 10.09
C SER A 453 -5.21 3.66 11.17
N LYS A 454 -5.05 2.66 12.04
CA LYS A 454 -6.10 2.18 12.97
C LYS A 454 -6.67 3.22 13.92
N GLU A 455 -5.87 4.15 14.41
CA GLU A 455 -6.30 5.10 15.43
C GLU A 455 -6.83 6.41 14.84
N MET A 456 -6.55 6.65 13.57
CA MET A 456 -6.98 7.85 12.84
C MET A 456 -8.43 7.76 12.34
N ARG A 457 -9.22 6.82 12.89
CA ARG A 457 -10.64 6.66 12.55
C ARG A 457 -11.48 7.85 13.02
N MET A 458 -11.25 8.32 14.24
CA MET A 458 -12.01 9.42 14.85
C MET A 458 -11.70 10.78 14.21
N TYR A 459 -10.51 10.90 13.62
CA TYR A 459 -10.00 12.14 13.02
C TYR A 459 -9.98 12.09 11.49
N GLY A 460 -10.64 11.10 10.88
CA GLY A 460 -10.98 11.14 9.47
C GLY A 460 -12.03 12.22 9.18
N GLU A 461 -12.22 12.54 7.91
CA GLU A 461 -13.11 13.61 7.42
C GLU A 461 -14.53 13.58 8.01
N SER A 462 -15.09 12.38 8.15
CA SER A 462 -16.36 12.13 8.85
C SER A 462 -16.18 11.15 10.00
N GLY A 463 -14.97 11.05 10.55
CA GLY A 463 -14.61 10.15 11.63
C GLY A 463 -15.59 10.17 12.81
N PRO A 464 -16.07 11.35 13.26
CA PRO A 464 -17.14 11.52 14.24
C PRO A 464 -18.46 10.77 13.95
N ASP A 465 -18.81 10.57 12.69
CA ASP A 465 -20.14 10.07 12.34
C ASP A 465 -20.06 8.73 11.60
N HIS A 466 -19.01 8.49 10.81
CA HIS A 466 -18.90 7.39 9.87
C HIS A 466 -17.54 6.69 10.01
N THR A 467 -17.56 5.36 10.16
CA THR A 467 -16.37 4.52 10.38
C THR A 467 -15.59 4.17 9.13
N ALA A 468 -16.16 4.46 7.97
CA ALA A 468 -15.80 3.83 6.71
C ALA A 468 -15.62 4.79 5.55
N ILE A 469 -15.95 6.07 5.70
CA ILE A 469 -15.47 7.07 4.74
C ILE A 469 -13.96 7.07 4.93
N SER A 470 -13.28 6.39 4.00
CA SER A 470 -11.84 6.32 3.92
C SER A 470 -11.30 7.71 4.20
N GLN A 471 -10.22 7.83 4.96
CA GLN A 471 -9.35 8.99 4.79
C GLN A 471 -9.11 9.07 3.28
N HIS A 472 -9.72 10.05 2.61
CA HIS A 472 -9.55 10.20 1.18
C HIS A 472 -8.14 10.77 1.04
N PHE A 473 -7.17 9.87 0.83
CA PHE A 473 -5.74 10.17 0.91
C PHE A 473 -5.28 11.26 -0.08
N HIS A 474 -6.11 11.59 -1.07
CA HIS A 474 -5.86 12.63 -2.06
C HIS A 474 -6.80 13.86 -1.92
N ARG A 475 -7.54 14.00 -0.81
CA ARG A 475 -8.40 15.18 -0.60
C ARG A 475 -7.58 16.36 -0.10
N HIS A 476 -7.98 17.54 -0.56
CA HIS A 476 -7.38 18.80 -0.16
C HIS A 476 -8.00 19.29 1.14
N CYS A 477 -7.23 20.05 1.92
CA CYS A 477 -7.73 20.68 3.13
C CYS A 477 -8.83 21.71 2.78
N ASP A 478 -10.04 21.54 3.31
CA ASP A 478 -11.12 22.53 3.18
C ASP A 478 -10.81 23.81 3.99
N VAL A 479 -9.98 23.69 5.03
CA VAL A 479 -9.46 24.79 5.84
C VAL A 479 -7.95 24.84 5.70
N LEU A 480 -7.39 26.01 5.38
CA LEU A 480 -5.94 26.21 5.42
C LEU A 480 -5.49 26.06 6.87
N TYR A 481 -4.79 24.96 7.17
CA TYR A 481 -4.06 24.86 8.42
C TYR A 481 -2.86 25.80 8.31
N HIS A 482 -2.94 26.91 9.03
CA HIS A 482 -1.75 27.64 9.42
C HIS A 482 -0.97 26.73 10.37
N ASP A 483 0.35 26.69 10.23
CA ASP A 483 1.13 25.99 11.25
C ASP A 483 0.89 26.62 12.63
N ALA A 484 1.20 25.88 13.68
CA ALA A 484 1.02 26.33 15.05
C ALA A 484 1.84 27.59 15.41
N TYR A 485 2.68 28.10 14.49
CA TYR A 485 3.58 29.23 14.67
C TYR A 485 3.17 30.46 13.83
N GLY A 486 2.03 30.39 13.15
CA GLY A 486 1.53 31.49 12.32
C GLY A 486 2.34 31.71 11.04
N ASP A 487 3.23 30.79 10.69
CA ASP A 487 3.95 30.84 9.43
C ASP A 487 3.09 30.28 8.30
N THR A 488 3.29 30.87 7.13
CA THR A 488 2.34 30.80 6.00
C THR A 488 2.39 29.48 5.23
N GLN A 489 2.99 28.42 5.79
CA GLN A 489 3.06 27.10 5.15
C GLN A 489 1.72 26.37 5.25
N SER A 490 0.72 26.86 4.49
CA SER A 490 -0.58 26.22 4.41
C SER A 490 -0.42 24.78 3.98
N MET A 491 -0.77 23.83 4.85
CA MET A 491 -0.97 22.44 4.46
C MET A 491 -2.14 22.40 3.47
N ARG A 492 -1.94 21.74 2.34
CA ARG A 492 -2.97 21.63 1.28
C ARG A 492 -3.49 20.21 1.13
N ILE A 493 -2.74 19.21 1.58
CA ILE A 493 -3.15 17.80 1.58
C ILE A 493 -3.37 17.33 3.01
N CYS A 494 -4.61 17.05 3.39
CA CYS A 494 -5.00 16.83 4.79
C CYS A 494 -5.10 15.34 5.16
N SER A 495 -3.95 14.67 5.30
CA SER A 495 -3.93 13.30 5.78
C SER A 495 -2.66 13.02 6.59
N ASN A 496 -2.86 12.74 7.88
CA ASN A 496 -1.79 12.41 8.81
C ASN A 496 -1.00 11.18 8.35
N VAL A 497 -1.71 10.15 7.90
CA VAL A 497 -1.11 8.90 7.43
C VAL A 497 -0.23 9.13 6.20
N THR A 498 -0.73 9.85 5.19
CA THR A 498 0.05 10.09 3.96
C THR A 498 1.22 11.02 4.18
N GLU A 499 1.07 12.05 5.04
CA GLU A 499 2.21 12.90 5.41
C GLU A 499 3.25 12.11 6.21
N ASN A 500 2.82 11.24 7.14
CA ASN A 500 3.75 10.39 7.89
C ASN A 500 4.54 9.44 6.98
N ILE A 501 3.88 8.80 6.00
CA ILE A 501 4.57 7.98 5.01
C ILE A 501 5.47 8.84 4.11
N ALA A 502 5.04 10.05 3.74
CA ALA A 502 5.90 10.98 3.00
C ALA A 502 7.19 11.30 3.77
N GLN A 503 7.10 11.56 5.09
CA GLN A 503 8.26 11.79 5.96
C GLN A 503 9.16 10.54 6.09
N LEU A 504 8.56 9.36 6.16
CA LEU A 504 9.28 8.08 6.11
C LEU A 504 10.06 7.92 4.80
N LEU A 505 9.44 8.19 3.66
CA LEU A 505 10.06 8.11 2.34
C LEU A 505 11.18 9.13 2.15
N ILE A 506 10.99 10.36 2.63
CA ILE A 506 12.03 11.38 2.61
C ILE A 506 13.25 10.88 3.39
N GLY A 507 13.08 10.43 4.63
CA GLY A 507 14.22 9.96 5.42
C GLY A 507 14.95 8.77 4.81
N HIS A 508 14.24 7.85 4.15
CA HIS A 508 14.90 6.78 3.39
C HIS A 508 15.69 7.32 2.18
N ALA A 509 15.21 8.37 1.51
CA ALA A 509 15.86 8.94 0.35
C ALA A 509 17.08 9.80 0.72
N VAL A 510 16.96 10.59 1.79
CA VAL A 510 17.96 11.61 2.15
C VAL A 510 18.88 11.19 3.31
N GLY A 511 18.53 10.13 4.02
CA GLY A 511 19.27 9.63 5.18
C GLY A 511 18.87 10.31 6.51
N PRO A 512 19.70 10.15 7.56
CA PRO A 512 19.43 10.69 8.89
C PRO A 512 19.32 12.22 8.86
N LYS A 513 18.30 12.77 9.53
CA LYS A 513 18.07 14.22 9.59
C LYS A 513 19.26 14.99 10.19
N ASP A 514 19.95 14.40 11.15
CA ASP A 514 21.13 15.01 11.80
C ASP A 514 22.25 15.35 10.80
N ALA A 515 22.41 14.57 9.72
CA ALA A 515 23.41 14.84 8.69
C ALA A 515 23.05 16.10 7.87
N ILE A 516 21.76 16.32 7.62
CA ILE A 516 21.25 17.53 6.96
C ILE A 516 21.39 18.73 7.89
N LEU A 517 21.02 18.59 9.17
CA LEU A 517 21.17 19.66 10.16
C LEU A 517 22.64 20.05 10.38
N ALA A 518 23.56 19.09 10.34
CA ALA A 518 24.99 19.35 10.41
C ALA A 518 25.46 20.19 9.21
N ARG A 519 24.97 19.90 8.00
CA ARG A 519 25.23 20.71 6.79
C ARG A 519 24.58 22.09 6.86
N ALA A 520 23.40 22.21 7.45
CA ALA A 520 22.73 23.49 7.61
C ALA A 520 23.50 24.50 8.49
N ARG A 521 24.48 24.02 9.28
CA ARG A 521 25.40 24.86 10.06
C ARG A 521 26.53 25.46 9.21
N ASP A 522 26.76 24.93 8.02
CA ASP A 522 27.70 25.46 7.04
C ASP A 522 26.96 26.47 6.13
N PRO A 523 27.26 27.78 6.22
CA PRO A 523 26.61 28.80 5.40
C PRO A 523 26.76 28.55 3.89
N ASP A 524 27.88 27.95 3.48
CA ASP A 524 28.20 27.70 2.08
C ASP A 524 27.48 26.45 1.53
N ALA A 525 26.96 25.59 2.41
CA ALA A 525 26.20 24.40 2.03
C ALA A 525 24.75 24.72 1.61
N ARG A 526 24.26 25.94 1.88
CA ARG A 526 22.89 26.33 1.53
C ARG A 526 22.77 26.60 0.04
N GLN A 527 21.92 25.83 -0.64
CA GLN A 527 21.60 26.11 -2.03
C GLN A 527 20.72 27.35 -2.16
N ALA A 528 20.94 28.10 -3.25
CA ALA A 528 20.05 29.18 -3.63
C ALA A 528 18.62 28.66 -3.79
N PRO A 529 17.58 29.44 -3.43
CA PRO A 529 16.20 29.05 -3.68
C PRO A 529 16.00 28.73 -5.17
N GLN A 530 15.64 27.48 -5.46
CA GLN A 530 15.31 27.06 -6.81
C GLN A 530 13.80 27.03 -6.97
N LEU A 531 13.32 27.50 -8.13
CA LEU A 531 11.94 27.29 -8.55
C LEU A 531 11.72 25.80 -8.77
N ALA A 532 10.55 25.31 -8.38
CA ALA A 532 10.14 23.97 -8.73
C ALA A 532 10.05 23.80 -10.26
N SER A 533 10.43 22.63 -10.75
CA SER A 533 10.10 22.17 -12.10
C SER A 533 9.18 20.98 -11.99
N TYR A 534 8.17 20.89 -12.84
CA TYR A 534 7.26 19.76 -12.85
C TYR A 534 7.01 19.31 -14.28
N CYS A 535 6.85 18.01 -14.45
CA CYS A 535 6.51 17.42 -15.74
C CYS A 535 5.40 16.40 -15.59
N HIS A 536 4.63 16.21 -16.65
CA HIS A 536 3.55 15.24 -16.64
C HIS A 536 3.26 14.68 -18.02
N ALA A 537 2.74 13.46 -18.03
CA ALA A 537 2.06 12.81 -19.14
C ALA A 537 0.77 12.24 -18.55
N CYS A 538 -0.23 13.12 -18.45
CA CYS A 538 -1.54 12.77 -17.90
C CYS A 538 -2.48 12.56 -19.07
N PRO A 539 -3.24 11.45 -19.10
CA PRO A 539 -4.32 11.35 -20.05
C PRO A 539 -5.37 12.44 -19.82
N GLU A 540 -6.09 12.78 -20.88
CA GLU A 540 -7.19 13.75 -20.80
C GLU A 540 -8.35 13.22 -19.97
N ASP A 541 -8.55 11.89 -20.01
CA ASP A 541 -9.56 11.17 -19.27
C ASP A 541 -8.94 10.22 -18.22
N LEU A 542 -9.69 9.95 -17.14
CA LEU A 542 -9.32 8.94 -16.15
C LEU A 542 -9.31 7.52 -16.72
N LEU A 543 -10.13 7.29 -17.76
CA LEU A 543 -10.25 6.01 -18.44
C LEU A 543 -9.86 6.15 -19.91
N PRO A 544 -9.14 5.16 -20.44
CA PRO A 544 -8.77 3.91 -19.78
C PRO A 544 -7.53 4.03 -18.86
N PHE A 545 -7.48 3.21 -17.81
CA PHE A 545 -6.26 3.05 -17.00
C PHE A 545 -5.18 2.40 -17.85
N HIS A 546 -4.02 3.03 -17.94
CA HIS A 546 -2.89 2.51 -18.71
C HIS A 546 -1.57 2.91 -18.07
N ILE A 547 -0.56 2.07 -18.28
CA ILE A 547 0.83 2.30 -17.87
C ILE A 547 1.62 2.53 -19.16
N THR A 548 2.14 3.73 -19.37
CA THR A 548 2.92 4.06 -20.57
C THR A 548 4.42 4.04 -20.25
N PRO A 549 5.20 3.14 -20.87
CA PRO A 549 6.66 3.24 -20.90
C PRO A 549 7.09 4.44 -21.74
N TYR A 550 8.10 5.18 -21.29
CA TYR A 550 8.69 6.32 -22.00
C TYR A 550 7.66 7.34 -22.53
N PRO A 551 6.71 7.82 -21.71
CA PRO A 551 5.71 8.77 -22.18
C PRO A 551 6.36 10.11 -22.54
N GLN A 552 5.80 10.79 -23.54
CA GLN A 552 6.23 12.15 -23.87
C GLN A 552 5.78 13.12 -22.76
N MET A 553 6.74 13.57 -21.96
CA MET A 553 6.48 14.46 -20.81
C MET A 553 6.34 15.92 -21.26
N THR A 554 5.31 16.60 -20.77
CA THR A 554 5.17 18.06 -20.85
C THR A 554 5.70 18.68 -19.57
N CYS A 555 6.63 19.62 -19.67
CA CYS A 555 7.35 20.20 -18.53
C CYS A 555 7.08 21.70 -18.37
N SER A 556 7.16 22.18 -17.12
CA SER A 556 7.03 23.60 -16.77
C SER A 556 7.89 23.92 -15.53
N VAL A 557 8.22 25.20 -15.36
CA VAL A 557 9.03 25.70 -14.23
C VAL A 557 8.28 26.81 -13.51
N GLY A 558 8.33 26.80 -12.19
CA GLY A 558 7.70 27.78 -11.31
C GLY A 558 6.48 27.21 -10.57
N ARG A 559 5.47 28.05 -10.42
CA ARG A 559 4.23 27.74 -9.70
C ARG A 559 3.41 26.68 -10.43
N LEU A 560 2.74 25.80 -9.68
CA LEU A 560 1.79 24.88 -10.26
C LEU A 560 0.62 25.65 -10.87
N HIS A 561 0.37 25.44 -12.16
CA HIS A 561 -0.74 26.06 -12.87
C HIS A 561 -2.00 25.19 -12.83
N PRO A 562 -3.21 25.79 -12.83
CA PRO A 562 -4.46 25.05 -12.90
C PRO A 562 -4.49 24.27 -14.21
N ASN A 563 -5.11 23.09 -14.18
CA ASN A 563 -5.40 22.36 -15.40
C ASN A 563 -6.48 23.10 -16.19
N THR A 564 -6.07 23.88 -17.20
CA THR A 564 -6.98 24.65 -18.07
C THR A 564 -7.59 23.81 -19.18
N LYS A 565 -7.17 22.54 -19.34
CA LYS A 565 -7.87 21.63 -20.25
C LYS A 565 -9.28 21.44 -19.70
N LYS A 566 -10.28 21.91 -20.45
CA LYS A 566 -11.65 21.44 -20.23
C LYS A 566 -11.62 19.94 -20.43
N GLU A 567 -12.26 19.17 -19.54
CA GLU A 567 -12.57 17.76 -19.82
C GLU A 567 -13.21 17.74 -21.20
N VAL A 568 -12.47 17.27 -22.19
CA VAL A 568 -13.00 17.12 -23.53
C VAL A 568 -13.98 15.97 -23.39
N GLN A 569 -15.27 16.24 -23.56
CA GLN A 569 -16.34 15.25 -23.45
C GLN A 569 -16.28 14.19 -24.58
N GLY A 570 -15.12 13.97 -25.18
CA GLY A 570 -14.95 13.49 -26.54
C GLY A 570 -13.65 12.71 -26.71
N SER A 571 -13.69 11.45 -26.34
CA SER A 571 -13.55 10.29 -27.24
C SER A 571 -13.30 9.06 -26.39
N HIS A 572 -14.10 8.86 -25.33
CA HIS A 572 -14.01 7.62 -24.59
C HIS A 572 -14.22 6.48 -25.57
N GLN A 573 -13.25 5.57 -25.60
CA GLN A 573 -13.38 4.40 -26.42
C GLN A 573 -14.56 3.59 -25.89
N LEU A 574 -15.60 3.48 -26.70
CA LEU A 574 -16.80 2.76 -26.31
C LEU A 574 -16.55 1.26 -26.42
N CYS A 575 -17.15 0.52 -25.51
CA CYS A 575 -17.14 -0.93 -25.56
C CYS A 575 -17.98 -1.42 -26.74
N PRO A 576 -17.51 -2.44 -27.48
CA PRO A 576 -18.30 -3.11 -28.51
C PRO A 576 -19.65 -3.54 -27.95
N LYS A 577 -20.71 -3.42 -28.76
CA LYS A 577 -22.08 -3.79 -28.34
C LYS A 577 -22.15 -5.25 -27.92
N GLU A 578 -21.37 -6.10 -28.57
CA GLU A 578 -21.17 -7.50 -28.30
C GLU A 578 -20.67 -7.71 -26.88
N CYS A 579 -19.70 -6.91 -26.43
CA CYS A 579 -19.25 -6.97 -25.05
C CYS A 579 -20.30 -6.45 -24.07
N LEU A 580 -21.03 -5.38 -24.41
CA LEU A 580 -22.11 -4.87 -23.54
C LEU A 580 -23.26 -5.85 -23.37
N GLY A 581 -23.43 -6.79 -24.31
CA GLY A 581 -24.34 -7.92 -24.21
C GLY A 581 -23.87 -9.05 -23.29
N LEU A 582 -22.61 -9.05 -22.85
CA LEU A 582 -22.09 -10.03 -21.89
C LEU A 582 -22.62 -9.76 -20.48
N GLU A 583 -22.67 -10.82 -19.68
CA GLU A 583 -23.05 -10.74 -18.27
C GLU A 583 -22.05 -9.87 -17.48
N VAL A 584 -22.59 -9.05 -16.59
CA VAL A 584 -21.79 -8.25 -15.66
C VAL A 584 -21.04 -9.20 -14.72
N GLN A 585 -19.72 -9.15 -14.76
CA GLN A 585 -18.87 -10.02 -13.96
C GLN A 585 -18.62 -9.43 -12.57
N ARG A 586 -18.50 -8.10 -12.45
CA ARG A 586 -18.34 -7.42 -11.17
C ARG A 586 -19.13 -6.13 -11.14
N THR A 587 -19.62 -5.76 -9.97
CA THR A 587 -20.22 -4.45 -9.73
C THR A 587 -19.42 -3.75 -8.65
N LYS A 588 -19.03 -2.49 -8.89
CA LYS A 588 -18.30 -1.66 -7.93
C LYS A 588 -19.06 -0.38 -7.64
N GLY A 589 -19.16 0.01 -6.38
CA GLY A 589 -19.59 1.36 -6.01
C GLY A 589 -18.48 2.37 -6.27
N SER A 590 -18.77 3.43 -7.03
CA SER A 590 -17.93 4.63 -7.10
C SER A 590 -18.52 5.74 -6.22
N GLN A 591 -17.84 6.88 -6.12
CA GLN A 591 -18.35 8.04 -5.39
C GLN A 591 -19.64 8.62 -6.00
N THR A 592 -19.85 8.41 -7.31
CA THR A 592 -20.94 9.07 -8.05
C THR A 592 -21.97 8.09 -8.62
N ASP A 593 -21.61 6.82 -8.83
CA ASP A 593 -22.52 5.82 -9.41
C ASP A 593 -22.03 4.36 -9.21
N LEU A 594 -22.85 3.38 -9.58
CA LEU A 594 -22.47 1.99 -9.75
C LEU A 594 -21.72 1.79 -11.08
N ILE A 595 -20.61 1.06 -11.01
CA ILE A 595 -19.81 0.64 -12.15
C ILE A 595 -20.08 -0.83 -12.39
N TYR A 596 -20.59 -1.16 -13.57
CA TYR A 596 -20.75 -2.53 -14.05
C TYR A 596 -19.53 -2.92 -14.88
N GLU A 597 -18.74 -3.88 -14.37
CA GLU A 597 -17.55 -4.39 -15.04
C GLU A 597 -17.88 -5.61 -15.90
N ARG A 598 -17.48 -5.56 -17.17
CA ARG A 598 -17.53 -6.70 -18.10
C ARG A 598 -16.12 -7.01 -18.59
N PHE A 599 -15.83 -8.31 -18.71
CA PHE A 599 -14.55 -8.82 -19.19
C PHE A 599 -14.77 -9.27 -20.62
N CYS A 600 -14.32 -8.45 -21.57
CA CYS A 600 -14.50 -8.67 -22.98
C CYS A 600 -13.29 -9.42 -23.54
N PRO A 601 -13.47 -10.47 -24.34
CA PRO A 601 -12.39 -11.02 -25.16
C PRO A 601 -11.81 -9.94 -26.08
N LEU A 602 -10.47 -9.92 -26.23
CA LEU A 602 -9.81 -8.95 -27.11
C LEU A 602 -10.27 -9.07 -28.58
N GLU A 603 -10.72 -10.26 -29.02
CA GLU A 603 -11.19 -10.46 -30.40
C GLU A 603 -12.47 -9.67 -30.73
N LEU A 604 -13.20 -9.18 -29.73
CA LEU A 604 -14.36 -8.31 -29.94
C LEU A 604 -13.97 -6.88 -30.33
N PHE A 605 -12.69 -6.54 -30.24
CA PHE A 605 -12.18 -5.21 -30.58
C PHE A 605 -11.54 -5.20 -31.97
N PRO A 606 -11.55 -4.05 -32.68
CA PRO A 606 -10.94 -3.94 -34.00
C PRO A 606 -9.46 -4.36 -34.00
N LEU A 607 -8.99 -4.94 -35.11
CA LEU A 607 -7.56 -5.23 -35.29
C LEU A 607 -6.73 -3.96 -35.11
N GLY A 608 -5.69 -4.03 -34.28
CA GLY A 608 -4.87 -2.87 -33.90
C GLY A 608 -5.41 -2.05 -32.73
N PHE A 609 -6.46 -2.52 -32.05
CA PHE A 609 -6.87 -1.97 -30.76
C PHE A 609 -5.72 -2.06 -29.75
N SER A 610 -5.27 -0.90 -29.29
CA SER A 610 -4.50 -0.78 -28.06
C SER A 610 -5.12 0.33 -27.23
N VAL A 611 -5.17 0.11 -25.93
CA VAL A 611 -5.64 1.05 -24.92
C VAL A 611 -4.51 2.05 -24.68
N GLY A 612 -4.45 3.07 -25.54
CA GLY A 612 -3.60 4.26 -25.30
C GLY A 612 -2.31 4.37 -26.12
N SER A 613 -2.11 3.63 -27.21
CA SER A 613 -1.08 4.02 -28.19
C SER A 613 -1.60 5.12 -29.13
N GLU A 614 -1.74 6.34 -28.62
CA GLU A 614 -1.57 7.49 -29.52
C GLU A 614 -0.09 7.53 -29.92
N GLY A 615 0.21 6.94 -31.07
CA GLY A 615 1.55 6.81 -31.60
C GLY A 615 1.78 5.43 -32.20
N GLN A 616 1.29 5.24 -33.42
CA GLN A 616 1.99 4.38 -34.36
C GLN A 616 3.46 4.81 -34.33
N VAL A 617 4.35 3.99 -33.78
CA VAL A 617 5.76 4.02 -34.16
C VAL A 617 5.75 3.57 -35.61
N GLU A 618 5.72 4.57 -36.49
CA GLU A 618 5.67 4.43 -37.93
C GLU A 618 6.89 3.63 -38.38
N LEU A 619 6.65 2.36 -38.70
CA LEU A 619 7.56 1.54 -39.48
C LEU A 619 7.52 2.00 -40.94
N GLN A 620 7.85 3.27 -41.22
CA GLN A 620 8.22 3.76 -42.55
C GLN A 620 9.65 4.28 -42.52
N ARG A 621 10.58 3.32 -42.59
CA ARG A 621 11.93 3.58 -43.11
C ARG A 621 12.20 2.68 -44.31
N SER A 622 11.32 2.73 -45.30
CA SER A 622 11.69 2.47 -46.69
C SER A 622 10.59 3.00 -47.62
N LEU A 623 11.02 3.53 -48.77
CA LEU A 623 10.25 4.03 -49.90
C LEU A 623 9.84 5.51 -49.83
N GLY A 624 10.68 6.33 -50.46
CA GLY A 624 10.45 7.74 -50.74
C GLY A 624 11.55 8.34 -51.61
N GLU A 625 11.84 7.72 -52.75
CA GLU A 625 12.44 8.42 -53.89
C GLU A 625 11.39 9.41 -54.44
N ASN A 626 11.70 10.70 -54.46
CA ASN A 626 11.80 11.48 -55.71
C ASN A 626 12.17 12.96 -55.46
N GLU A 627 13.35 13.30 -55.98
CA GLU A 627 13.71 14.47 -56.80
C GLU A 627 13.31 15.89 -56.37
N PHE A 628 14.32 16.74 -56.13
CA PHE A 628 14.68 17.84 -57.06
C PHE A 628 16.07 18.45 -56.74
N GLY A 629 16.99 18.42 -57.73
CA GLY A 629 17.83 19.59 -58.07
C GLY A 629 19.30 19.70 -57.63
N SER A 630 20.19 19.21 -58.51
CA SER A 630 21.37 19.94 -59.06
C SER A 630 22.71 20.01 -58.28
N THR A 631 23.71 19.16 -58.64
CA THR A 631 24.84 19.47 -59.58
C THR A 631 26.03 18.48 -59.47
N MET A 632 26.25 17.72 -60.55
CA MET A 632 27.51 17.47 -61.29
C MET A 632 28.82 17.05 -60.56
N TRP A 633 29.29 15.79 -60.73
CA TRP A 633 30.39 15.36 -61.64
C TRP A 633 30.91 13.91 -61.39
N PHE A 634 31.18 13.21 -62.51
CA PHE A 634 32.06 12.04 -62.79
C PHE A 634 31.68 10.58 -62.38
N MET A 635 31.22 9.82 -63.41
CA MET A 635 31.70 8.51 -63.98
C MET A 635 32.53 7.56 -63.05
N ASP A 636 32.32 6.24 -62.97
CA ASP A 636 32.34 5.23 -64.06
C ASP A 636 32.01 3.77 -63.56
N VAL A 637 31.39 2.98 -64.44
CA VAL A 637 31.54 1.51 -64.73
C VAL A 637 31.17 0.40 -63.71
N LEU A 638 30.06 -0.29 -64.05
CA LEU A 638 29.80 -1.76 -64.13
C LEU A 638 30.67 -2.74 -63.29
N SER A 639 30.00 -3.63 -62.54
CA SER A 639 29.90 -5.08 -62.86
C SER A 639 29.29 -5.91 -61.72
N PHE A 640 28.04 -6.34 -61.93
CA PHE A 640 27.35 -7.41 -61.20
C PHE A 640 27.89 -8.78 -61.70
N HIS A 641 27.89 -9.82 -60.84
CA HIS A 641 28.10 -11.26 -61.16
C HIS A 641 29.53 -11.83 -61.35
N CYS A 642 30.39 -11.90 -60.32
CA CYS A 642 31.56 -12.81 -60.41
C CYS A 642 32.18 -13.42 -59.13
N VAL A 643 31.64 -13.27 -57.91
CA VAL A 643 32.41 -13.69 -56.71
C VAL A 643 31.96 -15.01 -56.06
N VAL A 644 30.81 -15.59 -56.41
CA VAL A 644 30.32 -16.83 -55.74
C VAL A 644 30.77 -18.12 -56.46
N LEU A 645 31.43 -18.03 -57.63
CA LEU A 645 31.92 -19.20 -58.39
C LEU A 645 33.42 -19.51 -58.24
N MET A 646 34.15 -18.79 -57.38
CA MET A 646 35.62 -18.85 -57.29
C MET A 646 36.18 -19.48 -55.99
N LEU A 647 35.38 -20.24 -55.24
CA LEU A 647 35.89 -21.01 -54.07
C LEU A 647 35.60 -22.51 -54.13
N LEU A 648 35.29 -23.05 -55.33
CA LEU A 648 35.11 -24.49 -55.57
C LEU A 648 36.25 -25.16 -56.35
N PHE A 649 37.42 -24.53 -56.47
CA PHE A 649 38.52 -25.11 -57.26
C PHE A 649 39.91 -24.87 -56.66
N THR A 650 40.18 -25.44 -55.49
CA THR A 650 41.55 -25.80 -55.11
C THR A 650 41.52 -27.05 -54.22
N PHE A 651 42.47 -27.95 -54.46
CA PHE A 651 42.64 -29.29 -53.86
C PHE A 651 41.96 -30.48 -54.56
N ARG A 652 42.54 -30.83 -55.71
CA ARG A 652 42.56 -32.22 -56.19
C ARG A 652 43.98 -32.56 -56.65
N HIS A 653 44.69 -33.41 -55.91
CA HIS A 653 45.74 -34.27 -56.47
C HIS A 653 46.02 -35.50 -55.59
N HIS A 654 46.13 -36.66 -56.26
CA HIS A 654 46.55 -38.00 -55.79
C HIS A 654 45.52 -38.78 -54.95
N PHE A 655 45.16 -40.04 -55.20
CA PHE A 655 45.80 -41.17 -55.90
C PHE A 655 44.72 -42.10 -56.50
N ARG A 656 45.05 -42.82 -57.59
CA ARG A 656 44.21 -43.84 -58.26
C ARG A 656 44.17 -45.16 -57.47
N ILE A 657 43.10 -45.97 -57.61
CA ILE A 657 43.08 -47.33 -58.22
C ILE A 657 41.74 -48.07 -57.95
N ARG A 658 41.06 -48.40 -59.06
CA ARG A 658 40.26 -49.58 -59.48
C ARG A 658 39.36 -50.40 -58.53
N ALA A 659 38.11 -50.52 -59.03
CA ALA A 659 37.37 -51.73 -59.45
C ALA A 659 36.37 -52.44 -58.50
N TRP A 660 35.10 -52.43 -58.95
CA TRP A 660 34.11 -53.53 -59.09
C TRP A 660 34.24 -54.77 -58.17
N PHE A 661 33.18 -55.31 -57.55
CA PHE A 661 31.82 -55.55 -58.05
C PHE A 661 30.86 -55.95 -56.90
N ARG A 662 29.56 -55.72 -57.16
CA ARG A 662 28.32 -56.25 -56.53
C ARG A 662 27.82 -55.57 -55.27
#